data_AF-A0A1G3L1U2-F1
#
_entry.id   AF-A0A1G3L1U2-F1
#
_cell.length_a   1.000
_cell.length_b   1.000
_cell.length_c   1.000
_cell.angle_alpha   90.00
_cell.angle_beta   90.00
_cell.angle_gamma   90.00
#
_symmetry.space_group_name_H-M   'P 1'
#
loop_
_entity.id
_entity.type
_entity.pdbx_description
1 polymer ?
#
loop_
_entity_poly.entity_id
_entity_poly.type
_entity_poly.pdbx_seq_one_letter_code
_entity_poly.pdbx_strand_id
1 'polypeptide(L)'
;MIIGGGILQVPLIQTASAMSVKTIVTDYDPNAYGLKIADYPTLMSTRDVDGTVRIAKEISKKIPIHGVMTVGTDASKTVAAVANALGLPGIKFEDAECATNKIKMRTRFKQFQVPCPDFAGVWTYKEALDAFDKLSQPLVVKPADNMGARGVRRIDSKEELSAAFESAKANSPSGEVIIEEYMEGDELSIDSLVCDGQVYICGIADRIIERAPFFIETGHVMPSQKSKEILDEAVEVLKKGIKALGITIGAAKGDIKVTPQGVKIVEMAARLSGGFMSTYTFPYSSGVNLMQAGIKIMLGEKPTSDELTPKWSKVAVEKALIPEPGIIKEIKGLEEAEQIHGVRNIFITKEIGDEVVKPVNNVQKAGHIIAVAETHQKAFDIIDRTLKTIQFVIEPKRELTLEEVKKKALEKFNKTCFVCRDCNGAECRGKVPGIGSAGTGLSFKNNIHSIRKYQMIPSYVHPVKTVSMEASFFGLRLDAPILIAPITGVKTNMGGGMSEEDFAYQTVLGGKLSGLVSMLGDGATPDRYKIGNEAIAKSGGHGIFIMKPRKEEEEIIKRIRKAEESGAPAVGMDIDAAAFITMRMKNQQVEPKSPAELKKIISSTHLPFIIKGIFSVEDALRAVEAGAAAIYVSNHGGRVMDYMPGALDVLPKIREKVGKEVKIIVDGGFREGIDIYKGLALGADFVAIGRPAAIAVIGGGAQGLELQTREWKLELSQAMLLTGCEKVTDISPKSLYLA
;
A
#
# COMPACT_ATOMS: atom_id res chain seq x y z
N MET A 1 -32.12 3.75 -20.12
CA MET A 1 -30.97 2.86 -19.81
C MET A 1 -30.25 3.41 -18.60
N ILE A 2 -29.94 2.57 -17.61
CA ILE A 2 -29.24 2.94 -16.37
C ILE A 2 -27.90 2.21 -16.36
N ILE A 3 -26.81 2.96 -16.25
CA ILE A 3 -25.45 2.40 -16.24
C ILE A 3 -25.02 2.16 -14.78
N GLY A 4 -24.87 0.90 -14.40
CA GLY A 4 -24.61 0.45 -13.03
C GLY A 4 -25.87 -0.15 -12.37
N GLY A 5 -25.69 -1.26 -11.67
CA GLY A 5 -26.73 -1.99 -10.95
C GLY A 5 -26.38 -2.25 -9.48
N GLY A 6 -25.41 -1.53 -8.92
CA GLY A 6 -25.07 -1.62 -7.50
C GLY A 6 -26.15 -1.03 -6.58
N ILE A 7 -25.91 -1.11 -5.27
CA ILE A 7 -26.85 -0.66 -4.23
C ILE A 7 -27.26 0.82 -4.39
N LEU A 8 -26.36 1.67 -4.88
CA LEU A 8 -26.62 3.10 -5.07
C LEU A 8 -27.56 3.38 -6.26
N GLN A 9 -27.66 2.48 -7.23
CA GLN A 9 -28.52 2.64 -8.41
C GLN A 9 -29.90 2.00 -8.21
N VAL A 10 -30.08 1.12 -7.23
CA VAL A 10 -31.37 0.46 -6.94
C VAL A 10 -32.52 1.46 -6.85
N PRO A 11 -32.42 2.58 -6.10
CA PRO A 11 -33.60 3.42 -5.92
C PRO A 11 -33.89 4.26 -7.18
N LEU A 12 -32.91 4.47 -8.07
CA LEU A 12 -33.15 5.06 -9.39
C LEU A 12 -34.01 4.13 -10.26
N ILE A 13 -33.69 2.84 -10.24
CA ILE A 13 -34.43 1.80 -10.98
C ILE A 13 -35.86 1.69 -10.45
N GLN A 14 -36.02 1.70 -9.12
CA GLN A 14 -37.34 1.71 -8.47
C GLN A 14 -38.15 2.97 -8.81
N THR A 15 -37.50 4.14 -8.83
CA THR A 15 -38.16 5.39 -9.22
C THR A 15 -38.63 5.35 -10.67
N ALA A 16 -37.80 4.84 -11.59
CA ALA A 16 -38.19 4.65 -12.99
C ALA A 16 -39.39 3.69 -13.12
N SER A 17 -39.38 2.57 -12.38
CA SER A 17 -40.51 1.64 -12.33
C SER A 17 -41.80 2.29 -11.82
N ALA A 18 -41.72 3.10 -10.75
CA ALA A 18 -42.86 3.85 -10.22
C ALA A 18 -43.39 4.91 -11.20
N MET A 19 -42.54 5.43 -12.08
CA MET A 19 -42.92 6.30 -13.19
C MET A 19 -43.44 5.54 -14.42
N SER A 20 -43.60 4.22 -14.34
CA SER A 20 -43.95 3.34 -15.47
C SER A 20 -42.96 3.40 -16.64
N VAL A 21 -41.69 3.72 -16.35
CA VAL A 21 -40.59 3.75 -17.33
C VAL A 21 -39.89 2.39 -17.33
N LYS A 22 -39.74 1.78 -18.51
CA LYS A 22 -39.03 0.51 -18.68
C LYS A 22 -37.51 0.69 -18.53
N THR A 23 -36.89 -0.20 -17.77
CA THR A 23 -35.47 -0.08 -17.38
C THR A 23 -34.60 -1.13 -18.08
N ILE A 24 -33.58 -0.63 -18.78
CA ILE A 24 -32.43 -1.44 -19.21
C ILE A 24 -31.29 -1.11 -18.25
N VAL A 25 -30.77 -2.09 -17.53
CA VAL A 25 -29.72 -1.90 -16.52
C VAL A 25 -28.48 -2.68 -16.92
N THR A 26 -27.31 -2.03 -16.89
CA THR A 26 -26.03 -2.69 -17.16
C THR A 26 -25.18 -2.81 -15.90
N ASP A 27 -24.65 -3.99 -15.62
CA ASP A 27 -23.60 -4.19 -14.62
C ASP A 27 -22.68 -5.35 -15.04
N TYR A 28 -21.43 -5.38 -14.55
CA TYR A 28 -20.51 -6.49 -14.80
C TYR A 28 -20.73 -7.65 -13.83
N ASP A 29 -21.28 -7.37 -12.64
CA ASP A 29 -21.60 -8.40 -11.66
C ASP A 29 -22.98 -9.00 -11.97
N PRO A 30 -23.07 -10.30 -12.33
CA PRO A 30 -24.35 -10.95 -12.61
C PRO A 30 -25.29 -10.96 -11.39
N ASN A 31 -24.75 -10.76 -10.17
CA ASN A 31 -25.53 -10.75 -8.92
C ASN A 31 -25.94 -9.35 -8.46
N ALA A 32 -25.59 -8.30 -9.22
CA ALA A 32 -25.90 -6.92 -8.87
C ALA A 32 -27.41 -6.72 -8.61
N TYR A 33 -27.74 -6.04 -7.52
CA TYR A 33 -29.14 -5.85 -7.07
C TYR A 33 -30.03 -5.22 -8.15
N GLY A 34 -29.50 -4.24 -8.88
CA GLY A 34 -30.20 -3.54 -9.95
C GLY A 34 -30.55 -4.44 -11.13
N LEU A 35 -29.75 -5.47 -11.43
CA LEU A 35 -30.09 -6.43 -12.50
C LEU A 35 -31.31 -7.28 -12.11
N LYS A 36 -31.49 -7.61 -10.82
CA LYS A 36 -32.60 -8.44 -10.35
C LYS A 36 -33.97 -7.75 -10.46
N ILE A 37 -33.98 -6.41 -10.49
CA ILE A 37 -35.19 -5.59 -10.54
C ILE A 37 -35.37 -4.83 -11.87
N ALA A 38 -34.47 -5.04 -12.83
CA ALA A 38 -34.55 -4.42 -14.15
C ALA A 38 -35.57 -5.15 -15.05
N ASP A 39 -36.25 -4.41 -15.92
CA ASP A 39 -37.05 -5.03 -16.98
C ASP A 39 -36.17 -5.77 -18.01
N TYR A 40 -34.99 -5.20 -18.30
CA TYR A 40 -34.00 -5.75 -19.23
C TYR A 40 -32.60 -5.75 -18.59
N PRO A 41 -32.26 -6.78 -17.80
CA PRO A 41 -30.91 -6.92 -17.23
C PRO A 41 -29.89 -7.24 -18.32
N THR A 42 -28.75 -6.55 -18.29
CA THR A 42 -27.70 -6.66 -19.30
C THR A 42 -26.33 -6.78 -18.63
N LEU A 43 -25.62 -7.89 -18.88
CA LEU A 43 -24.28 -8.09 -18.34
C LEU A 43 -23.26 -7.28 -19.15
N MET A 44 -22.86 -6.12 -18.63
CA MET A 44 -21.91 -5.21 -19.27
C MET A 44 -21.28 -4.27 -18.25
N SER A 45 -19.95 -4.13 -18.31
CA SER A 45 -19.20 -3.27 -17.41
C SER A 45 -19.51 -1.81 -17.62
N THR A 46 -19.70 -1.07 -16.50
CA THR A 46 -19.84 0.39 -16.51
C THR A 46 -18.60 1.11 -17.06
N ARG A 47 -17.45 0.41 -17.14
CA ARG A 47 -16.18 0.93 -17.66
C ARG A 47 -15.89 0.52 -19.11
N ASP A 48 -16.62 -0.45 -19.66
CA ASP A 48 -16.48 -0.84 -21.06
C ASP A 48 -17.37 0.03 -21.94
N VAL A 49 -16.84 1.19 -22.33
CA VAL A 49 -17.56 2.21 -23.11
C VAL A 49 -18.01 1.62 -24.46
N ASP A 50 -17.09 1.02 -25.21
CA ASP A 50 -17.37 0.50 -26.55
C ASP A 50 -18.33 -0.69 -26.50
N GLY A 51 -18.14 -1.60 -25.54
CA GLY A 51 -19.03 -2.71 -25.29
C GLY A 51 -20.45 -2.25 -24.97
N THR A 52 -20.59 -1.24 -24.11
CA THR A 52 -21.89 -0.68 -23.75
C THR A 52 -22.56 0.01 -24.92
N VAL A 53 -21.84 0.80 -25.72
CA VAL A 53 -22.39 1.45 -26.93
C VAL A 53 -22.88 0.41 -27.93
N ARG A 54 -22.09 -0.65 -28.17
CA ARG A 54 -22.48 -1.74 -29.08
C ARG A 54 -23.77 -2.43 -28.61
N ILE A 55 -23.86 -2.79 -27.33
CA ILE A 55 -25.07 -3.42 -26.79
C ILE A 55 -26.26 -2.45 -26.85
N ALA A 56 -26.08 -1.19 -26.50
CA ALA A 56 -27.15 -0.20 -26.58
C ALA A 56 -27.70 -0.07 -28.00
N LYS A 57 -26.84 -0.08 -29.03
CA LYS A 57 -27.24 -0.11 -30.45
C LYS A 57 -27.98 -1.38 -30.85
N GLU A 58 -27.58 -2.54 -30.35
CA GLU A 58 -28.28 -3.80 -30.64
C GLU A 58 -29.66 -3.86 -29.97
N ILE A 59 -29.77 -3.38 -28.72
CA ILE A 59 -31.04 -3.28 -28.01
C ILE A 59 -31.96 -2.26 -28.69
N SER A 60 -31.43 -1.10 -29.12
CA SER A 60 -32.22 -0.03 -29.74
C SER A 60 -32.89 -0.44 -31.05
N LYS A 61 -32.38 -1.47 -31.74
CA LYS A 61 -33.02 -2.06 -32.93
C LYS A 61 -34.32 -2.80 -32.61
N LYS A 62 -34.48 -3.28 -31.36
CA LYS A 62 -35.62 -4.08 -30.91
C LYS A 62 -36.58 -3.26 -30.05
N ILE A 63 -36.04 -2.41 -29.18
CA ILE A 63 -36.79 -1.61 -28.22
C ILE A 63 -36.19 -0.20 -28.20
N PRO A 64 -36.97 0.86 -28.41
CA PRO A 64 -36.44 2.23 -28.41
C PRO A 64 -35.88 2.61 -27.04
N ILE A 65 -34.69 3.21 -27.03
CA ILE A 65 -34.07 3.79 -25.84
C ILE A 65 -34.28 5.30 -25.91
N HIS A 66 -34.93 5.88 -24.91
CA HIS A 66 -35.26 7.31 -24.90
C HIS A 66 -34.28 8.17 -24.08
N GLY A 67 -33.54 7.56 -23.17
CA GLY A 67 -32.58 8.26 -22.30
C GLY A 67 -31.60 7.31 -21.64
N VAL A 68 -30.46 7.83 -21.22
CA VAL A 68 -29.41 7.10 -20.50
C VAL A 68 -28.89 7.91 -19.32
N MET A 69 -28.71 7.30 -18.15
CA MET A 69 -28.20 8.00 -16.97
C MET A 69 -27.52 7.08 -15.97
N THR A 70 -26.93 7.68 -14.93
CA THR A 70 -26.37 6.98 -13.79
C THR A 70 -26.45 7.85 -12.53
N VAL A 71 -26.29 7.24 -11.36
CA VAL A 71 -26.22 7.89 -10.03
C VAL A 71 -25.13 7.23 -9.23
N GLY A 72 -24.32 7.97 -8.46
CA GLY A 72 -23.40 7.38 -7.48
C GLY A 72 -22.32 6.43 -8.01
N THR A 73 -22.08 6.36 -9.32
CA THR A 73 -20.97 5.62 -9.95
C THR A 73 -20.38 6.46 -11.07
N ASP A 74 -19.06 6.49 -11.21
CA ASP A 74 -18.36 7.27 -12.24
C ASP A 74 -18.40 6.55 -13.60
N ALA A 75 -19.60 6.51 -14.16
CA ALA A 75 -19.89 5.99 -15.49
C ALA A 75 -20.29 7.11 -16.47
N SER A 76 -20.01 8.37 -16.15
CA SER A 76 -20.40 9.54 -16.95
C SER A 76 -19.90 9.46 -18.40
N LYS A 77 -18.68 8.96 -18.62
CA LYS A 77 -18.14 8.71 -19.98
C LYS A 77 -18.99 7.71 -20.76
N THR A 78 -19.37 6.61 -20.13
CA THR A 78 -20.19 5.56 -20.73
C THR A 78 -21.60 6.07 -21.03
N VAL A 79 -22.20 6.82 -20.10
CA VAL A 79 -23.50 7.48 -20.30
C VAL A 79 -23.45 8.42 -21.50
N ALA A 80 -22.45 9.31 -21.56
CA ALA A 80 -22.30 10.26 -22.67
C ALA A 80 -22.03 9.56 -24.01
N ALA A 81 -21.22 8.50 -24.02
CA ALA A 81 -20.95 7.72 -25.23
C ALA A 81 -22.23 7.07 -25.79
N VAL A 82 -23.04 6.46 -24.94
CA VAL A 82 -24.33 5.88 -25.33
C VAL A 82 -25.27 6.96 -25.83
N ALA A 83 -25.37 8.09 -25.13
CA ALA A 83 -26.23 9.20 -25.52
C ALA A 83 -25.84 9.73 -26.90
N ASN A 84 -24.56 10.03 -27.11
CA ASN A 84 -24.05 10.55 -28.38
C ASN A 84 -24.23 9.54 -29.53
N ALA A 85 -24.01 8.24 -29.28
CA ALA A 85 -24.11 7.20 -30.29
C ALA A 85 -25.55 6.90 -30.74
N LEU A 86 -26.55 7.20 -29.90
CA LEU A 86 -27.97 6.98 -30.17
C LEU A 86 -28.75 8.29 -30.40
N GLY A 87 -28.10 9.46 -30.34
CA GLY A 87 -28.76 10.76 -30.49
C GLY A 87 -29.70 11.11 -29.34
N LEU A 88 -29.43 10.62 -28.13
CA LEU A 88 -30.25 10.86 -26.94
C LEU A 88 -29.84 12.15 -26.22
N PRO A 89 -30.70 12.70 -25.34
CA PRO A 89 -30.31 13.75 -24.42
C PRO A 89 -29.04 13.37 -23.66
N GLY A 90 -28.06 14.27 -23.59
CA GLY A 90 -26.77 14.03 -22.92
C GLY A 90 -25.71 15.06 -23.28
N ILE A 91 -24.64 15.09 -22.50
CA ILE A 91 -23.47 15.94 -22.75
C ILE A 91 -22.54 15.29 -23.79
N LYS A 92 -21.55 16.03 -24.28
CA LYS A 92 -20.52 15.48 -25.17
C LYS A 92 -19.63 14.50 -24.40
N PHE A 93 -19.14 13.48 -25.08
CA PHE A 93 -18.20 12.52 -24.51
C PHE A 93 -16.95 13.19 -23.89
N GLU A 94 -16.37 14.18 -24.57
CA GLU A 94 -15.19 14.93 -24.09
C GLU A 94 -15.47 15.71 -22.80
N ASP A 95 -16.69 16.23 -22.64
CA ASP A 95 -17.13 16.94 -21.45
C ASP A 95 -17.30 15.98 -20.27
N ALA A 96 -17.90 14.82 -20.52
CA ALA A 96 -17.98 13.74 -19.53
C ALA A 96 -16.60 13.20 -19.12
N GLU A 97 -15.66 13.15 -20.06
CA GLU A 97 -14.28 12.77 -19.78
C GLU A 97 -13.58 13.78 -18.87
N CYS A 98 -13.75 15.07 -19.14
CA CYS A 98 -13.22 16.13 -18.28
C CYS A 98 -13.87 16.13 -16.89
N ALA A 99 -15.14 15.73 -16.77
CA ALA A 99 -15.81 15.55 -15.49
C ALA A 99 -15.43 14.25 -14.75
N THR A 100 -14.59 13.39 -15.34
CA THR A 100 -14.17 12.10 -14.74
C THR A 100 -12.67 12.08 -14.42
N ASN A 101 -11.84 12.63 -15.32
CA ASN A 101 -10.39 12.69 -15.14
C ASN A 101 -10.00 14.01 -14.46
N LYS A 102 -9.41 13.91 -13.26
CA LYS A 102 -9.05 15.03 -12.40
C LYS A 102 -8.02 15.97 -13.02
N ILE A 103 -7.09 15.47 -13.84
CA ILE A 103 -6.12 16.32 -14.55
C ILE A 103 -6.84 17.15 -15.60
N LYS A 104 -7.65 16.51 -16.45
CA LYS A 104 -8.45 17.21 -17.48
C LYS A 104 -9.42 18.22 -16.87
N MET A 105 -10.08 17.83 -15.77
CA MET A 105 -10.96 18.69 -14.97
C MET A 105 -10.24 19.96 -14.51
N ARG A 106 -9.10 19.81 -13.85
CA ARG A 106 -8.33 20.93 -13.29
C ARG A 106 -7.78 21.84 -14.39
N THR A 107 -7.30 21.27 -15.49
CA THR A 107 -6.86 22.04 -16.66
C THR A 107 -8.00 22.90 -17.20
N ARG A 108 -9.20 22.33 -17.35
CA ARG A 108 -10.38 23.08 -17.81
C ARG A 108 -10.81 24.14 -16.80
N PHE A 109 -10.77 23.85 -15.50
CA PHE A 109 -11.02 24.86 -14.47
C PHE A 109 -10.03 26.03 -14.53
N LYS A 110 -8.73 25.79 -14.72
CA LYS A 110 -7.75 26.88 -14.90
C LYS A 110 -8.04 27.71 -16.16
N GLN A 111 -8.40 27.07 -17.28
CA GLN A 111 -8.75 27.78 -18.53
C GLN A 111 -9.95 28.71 -18.36
N PHE A 112 -10.96 28.30 -17.59
CA PHE A 112 -12.18 29.07 -17.35
C PHE A 112 -12.16 29.84 -16.01
N GLN A 113 -11.01 29.95 -15.36
CA GLN A 113 -10.83 30.67 -14.08
C GLN A 113 -11.79 30.21 -12.97
N VAL A 114 -12.07 28.91 -12.92
CA VAL A 114 -12.83 28.29 -11.83
C VAL A 114 -11.87 28.05 -10.66
N PRO A 115 -12.17 28.54 -9.44
CA PRO A 115 -11.33 28.33 -8.27
C PRO A 115 -11.08 26.84 -7.96
N CYS A 116 -9.82 26.43 -8.00
CA CYS A 116 -9.35 25.06 -7.75
C CYS A 116 -7.89 25.10 -7.25
N PRO A 117 -7.37 24.04 -6.61
CA PRO A 117 -5.98 24.01 -6.13
C PRO A 117 -4.99 24.01 -7.31
N ASP A 118 -3.77 24.47 -7.05
CA ASP A 118 -2.67 24.21 -7.99
C ASP A 118 -2.33 22.72 -7.99
N PHE A 119 -1.91 22.23 -9.16
CA PHE A 119 -1.77 20.81 -9.41
C PHE A 119 -0.74 20.51 -10.51
N ALA A 120 -0.28 19.27 -10.51
CA ALA A 120 0.52 18.68 -11.57
C ALA A 120 0.01 17.28 -11.89
N GLY A 121 -0.21 17.00 -13.18
CA GLY A 121 -0.37 15.63 -13.67
C GLY A 121 1.00 14.99 -13.82
N VAL A 122 1.17 13.77 -13.31
CA VAL A 122 2.44 13.04 -13.30
C VAL A 122 2.24 11.59 -13.70
N TRP A 123 3.21 11.04 -14.42
CA TRP A 123 3.25 9.64 -14.84
C TRP A 123 4.40 8.88 -14.17
N THR A 124 5.52 9.55 -13.91
CA THR A 124 6.73 8.95 -13.32
C THR A 124 7.01 9.46 -11.92
N TYR A 125 7.74 8.69 -11.11
CA TYR A 125 8.16 9.14 -9.77
C TYR A 125 9.07 10.38 -9.84
N LYS A 126 9.85 10.53 -10.91
CA LYS A 126 10.65 11.74 -11.15
C LYS A 126 9.77 12.98 -11.32
N GLU A 127 8.75 12.90 -12.17
CA GLU A 127 7.78 13.99 -12.32
C GLU A 127 7.05 14.29 -11.00
N ALA A 128 6.78 13.26 -10.19
CA ALA A 128 6.20 13.44 -8.86
C ALA A 128 7.12 14.23 -7.92
N LEU A 129 8.44 13.96 -7.95
CA LEU A 129 9.43 14.73 -7.20
C LEU A 129 9.49 16.19 -7.69
N ASP A 130 9.51 16.39 -9.01
CA ASP A 130 9.53 17.72 -9.62
C ASP A 130 8.26 18.52 -9.27
N ALA A 131 7.11 17.86 -9.18
CA ALA A 131 5.86 18.46 -8.74
C ALA A 131 5.87 18.80 -7.25
N PHE A 132 6.40 17.90 -6.41
CA PHE A 132 6.54 18.13 -4.97
C PHE A 132 7.37 19.38 -4.67
N ASP A 133 8.46 19.59 -5.42
CA ASP A 133 9.36 20.73 -5.23
C ASP A 133 8.77 22.07 -5.76
N LYS A 134 7.70 22.03 -6.57
CA LYS A 134 7.07 23.22 -7.19
C LYS A 134 5.76 23.66 -6.53
N LEU A 135 5.01 22.73 -5.95
CA LEU A 135 3.70 23.00 -5.33
C LEU A 135 3.86 23.33 -3.84
N SER A 136 2.95 24.11 -3.28
CA SER A 136 2.99 24.49 -1.86
C SER A 136 2.54 23.32 -0.98
N GLN A 137 3.36 22.89 -0.03
CA GLN A 137 3.00 21.83 0.91
C GLN A 137 2.01 22.33 1.97
N PRO A 138 1.16 21.43 2.55
CA PRO A 138 1.07 19.99 2.27
C PRO A 138 0.38 19.67 0.94
N LEU A 139 0.62 18.46 0.42
CA LEU A 139 0.12 18.00 -0.88
C LEU A 139 -0.82 16.81 -0.74
N VAL A 140 -1.63 16.58 -1.77
CA VAL A 140 -2.47 15.38 -1.92
C VAL A 140 -2.06 14.65 -3.19
N VAL A 141 -1.76 13.36 -3.06
CA VAL A 141 -1.48 12.45 -4.19
C VAL A 141 -2.69 11.56 -4.41
N LYS A 142 -3.17 11.48 -5.65
CA LYS A 142 -4.36 10.69 -5.99
C LYS A 142 -4.32 10.15 -7.43
N PRO A 143 -5.02 9.04 -7.72
CA PRO A 143 -5.30 8.62 -9.09
C PRO A 143 -6.06 9.72 -9.84
N ALA A 144 -5.75 9.93 -11.11
CA ALA A 144 -6.47 10.91 -11.92
C ALA A 144 -7.92 10.49 -12.22
N ASP A 145 -8.21 9.19 -12.22
CA ASP A 145 -9.38 8.59 -12.87
C ASP A 145 -10.05 7.47 -12.03
N ASN A 146 -10.03 7.61 -10.71
CA ASN A 146 -10.70 6.69 -9.78
C ASN A 146 -11.52 7.43 -8.70
N MET A 147 -12.34 6.66 -7.97
CA MET A 147 -13.35 7.15 -7.03
C MET A 147 -13.22 6.57 -5.63
N GLY A 148 -14.01 7.10 -4.69
CA GLY A 148 -14.14 6.53 -3.35
C GLY A 148 -12.88 6.67 -2.49
N ALA A 149 -12.07 7.68 -2.76
CA ALA A 149 -10.79 7.94 -2.08
C ALA A 149 -9.76 6.79 -2.17
N ARG A 150 -9.90 5.86 -3.13
CA ARG A 150 -8.91 4.78 -3.34
C ARG A 150 -7.58 5.36 -3.82
N GLY A 151 -6.49 5.07 -3.10
CA GLY A 151 -5.15 5.58 -3.43
C GLY A 151 -4.97 7.08 -3.19
N VAL A 152 -5.86 7.73 -2.44
CA VAL A 152 -5.77 9.17 -2.12
C VAL A 152 -5.07 9.34 -0.77
N ARG A 153 -4.02 10.16 -0.72
CA ARG A 153 -3.25 10.38 0.50
C ARG A 153 -2.71 11.80 0.59
N ARG A 154 -2.83 12.42 1.77
CA ARG A 154 -2.11 13.64 2.15
C ARG A 154 -0.66 13.28 2.45
N ILE A 155 0.26 14.10 1.97
CA ILE A 155 1.68 14.02 2.30
C ILE A 155 2.15 15.38 2.80
N ASP A 156 2.92 15.35 3.89
CA ASP A 156 3.51 16.54 4.51
C ASP A 156 5.02 16.62 4.24
N SER A 157 5.62 15.52 3.77
CA SER A 157 7.06 15.36 3.59
C SER A 157 7.41 14.58 2.30
N LYS A 158 8.65 14.74 1.82
CA LYS A 158 9.13 14.10 0.59
C LYS A 158 9.30 12.59 0.77
N GLU A 159 9.57 12.15 2.00
CA GLU A 159 9.74 10.76 2.40
C GLU A 159 8.44 9.95 2.20
N GLU A 160 7.28 10.59 2.32
CA GLU A 160 5.97 9.96 2.15
C GLU A 160 5.56 9.82 0.67
N LEU A 161 6.19 10.58 -0.23
CA LEU A 161 5.79 10.69 -1.64
C LEU A 161 5.88 9.34 -2.36
N SER A 162 6.92 8.54 -2.12
CA SER A 162 7.09 7.24 -2.78
C SER A 162 5.91 6.31 -2.51
N ALA A 163 5.55 6.12 -1.24
CA ALA A 163 4.43 5.25 -0.87
C ALA A 163 3.08 5.79 -1.38
N ALA A 164 2.89 7.11 -1.35
CA ALA A 164 1.67 7.75 -1.84
C ALA A 164 1.54 7.63 -3.38
N PHE A 165 2.62 7.87 -4.11
CA PHE A 165 2.68 7.75 -5.57
C PHE A 165 2.41 6.32 -6.03
N GLU A 166 3.10 5.33 -5.45
CA GLU A 166 2.88 3.92 -5.79
C GLU A 166 1.43 3.48 -5.50
N SER A 167 0.86 3.91 -4.38
CA SER A 167 -0.53 3.63 -4.04
C SER A 167 -1.52 4.27 -5.02
N ALA A 168 -1.31 5.52 -5.40
CA ALA A 168 -2.14 6.23 -6.37
C ALA A 168 -2.02 5.60 -7.77
N LYS A 169 -0.79 5.29 -8.21
CA LYS A 169 -0.52 4.65 -9.51
C LYS A 169 -1.20 3.29 -9.61
N ALA A 170 -1.08 2.45 -8.59
CA ALA A 170 -1.73 1.13 -8.54
C ALA A 170 -3.26 1.20 -8.54
N ASN A 171 -3.83 2.33 -8.10
CA ASN A 171 -5.26 2.58 -8.09
C ASN A 171 -5.74 3.44 -9.28
N SER A 172 -4.89 3.75 -10.26
CA SER A 172 -5.30 4.45 -11.48
C SER A 172 -5.46 3.46 -12.64
N PRO A 173 -6.67 3.28 -13.19
CA PRO A 173 -6.86 2.47 -14.39
C PRO A 173 -6.02 2.90 -15.59
N SER A 174 -5.87 4.21 -15.82
CA SER A 174 -4.98 4.76 -16.85
C SER A 174 -3.50 4.75 -16.46
N GLY A 175 -3.19 4.70 -15.16
CA GLY A 175 -1.85 4.96 -14.63
C GLY A 175 -1.56 6.46 -14.44
N GLU A 176 -2.47 7.37 -14.73
CA GLU A 176 -2.25 8.80 -14.49
C GLU A 176 -2.42 9.14 -12.99
N VAL A 177 -1.46 9.89 -12.43
CA VAL A 177 -1.50 10.38 -11.05
C VAL A 177 -1.55 11.91 -11.08
N ILE A 178 -2.27 12.51 -10.15
CA ILE A 178 -2.29 13.95 -9.94
C ILE A 178 -1.81 14.25 -8.52
N ILE A 179 -0.93 15.24 -8.43
CA ILE A 179 -0.46 15.84 -7.18
C ILE A 179 -1.02 17.25 -7.13
N GLU A 180 -1.67 17.62 -6.04
CA GLU A 180 -2.25 18.96 -5.87
C GLU A 180 -2.03 19.49 -4.47
N GLU A 181 -2.16 20.81 -4.32
CA GLU A 181 -2.10 21.45 -3.01
C GLU A 181 -3.25 20.99 -2.12
N TYR A 182 -2.93 20.71 -0.85
CA TYR A 182 -3.94 20.41 0.15
C TYR A 182 -4.72 21.68 0.49
N MET A 183 -6.04 21.60 0.36
CA MET A 183 -6.94 22.69 0.74
C MET A 183 -7.49 22.43 2.14
N GLU A 184 -7.08 23.25 3.10
CA GLU A 184 -7.62 23.22 4.46
C GLU A 184 -9.01 23.86 4.51
N GLY A 185 -9.91 23.28 5.30
CA GLY A 185 -11.25 23.82 5.55
C GLY A 185 -12.36 22.77 5.47
N ASP A 186 -13.59 23.23 5.69
CA ASP A 186 -14.77 22.37 5.64
C ASP A 186 -15.14 22.03 4.20
N GLU A 187 -15.78 20.88 4.01
CA GLU A 187 -16.15 20.38 2.68
C GLU A 187 -17.66 20.27 2.54
N LEU A 188 -18.19 20.81 1.46
CA LEU A 188 -19.59 20.76 1.08
C LEU A 188 -19.78 19.80 -0.09
N SER A 189 -20.88 19.06 -0.09
CA SER A 189 -21.40 18.39 -1.29
C SER A 189 -22.60 19.17 -1.79
N ILE A 190 -22.60 19.58 -3.06
CA ILE A 190 -23.73 20.25 -3.71
C ILE A 190 -24.24 19.40 -4.86
N ASP A 191 -25.51 19.05 -4.81
CA ASP A 191 -26.20 18.41 -5.93
C ASP A 191 -26.93 19.44 -6.77
N SER A 192 -26.97 19.22 -8.08
CA SER A 192 -27.72 20.05 -9.00
C SER A 192 -28.23 19.27 -10.21
N LEU A 193 -29.34 19.75 -10.76
CA LEU A 193 -29.83 19.34 -12.07
C LEU A 193 -29.55 20.44 -13.08
N VAL A 194 -29.31 20.03 -14.33
CA VAL A 194 -29.11 20.95 -15.45
C VAL A 194 -30.09 20.59 -16.55
N CYS A 195 -30.85 21.57 -17.02
CA CYS A 195 -31.78 21.42 -18.14
C CYS A 195 -31.73 22.69 -18.99
N ASP A 196 -31.46 22.55 -20.29
CA ASP A 196 -31.25 23.67 -21.22
C ASP A 196 -30.23 24.70 -20.72
N GLY A 197 -29.16 24.25 -20.06
CA GLY A 197 -28.13 25.12 -19.47
C GLY A 197 -28.55 25.86 -18.20
N GLN A 198 -29.81 25.77 -17.77
CA GLN A 198 -30.27 26.28 -16.48
C GLN A 198 -29.86 25.31 -15.36
N VAL A 199 -29.21 25.82 -14.32
CA VAL A 199 -28.77 25.05 -13.15
C VAL A 199 -29.77 25.20 -12.01
N TYR A 200 -30.28 24.07 -11.52
CA TYR A 200 -31.16 23.98 -10.35
C TYR A 200 -30.38 23.35 -9.19
N ILE A 201 -30.23 24.08 -8.08
CA ILE A 201 -29.53 23.57 -6.90
C ILE A 201 -30.46 22.66 -6.10
N CYS A 202 -30.01 21.44 -5.83
CA CYS A 202 -30.79 20.33 -5.28
C CYS A 202 -30.19 19.82 -3.96
N GLY A 203 -29.84 20.77 -3.08
CA GLY A 203 -29.35 20.48 -1.73
C GLY A 203 -27.85 20.70 -1.57
N ILE A 204 -27.48 21.18 -0.37
CA ILE A 204 -26.11 21.40 0.06
C ILE A 204 -25.93 20.65 1.38
N ALA A 205 -24.94 19.77 1.45
CA ALA A 205 -24.61 18.97 2.62
C ALA A 205 -23.21 19.31 3.15
N ASP A 206 -23.05 19.35 4.48
CA ASP A 206 -21.74 19.38 5.12
C ASP A 206 -21.19 17.95 5.17
N ARG A 207 -20.04 17.71 4.54
CA ARG A 207 -19.34 16.41 4.55
C ARG A 207 -18.48 16.29 5.79
N ILE A 208 -18.47 15.10 6.41
CA ILE A 208 -17.65 14.79 7.58
C ILE A 208 -16.49 13.92 7.11
N ILE A 209 -15.32 14.54 6.88
CA ILE A 209 -14.10 13.87 6.40
C ILE A 209 -13.12 13.72 7.57
N GLU A 210 -12.69 12.48 7.84
CA GLU A 210 -11.82 12.14 8.97
C GLU A 210 -10.70 11.17 8.54
N ARG A 211 -9.80 10.84 9.49
CA ARG A 211 -8.74 9.81 9.38
C ARG A 211 -7.57 10.13 8.45
N ALA A 212 -6.93 11.27 8.68
CA ALA A 212 -5.63 11.60 8.08
C ALA A 212 -4.60 10.46 8.27
N PRO A 213 -3.72 10.18 7.28
CA PRO A 213 -3.52 10.94 6.03
C PRO A 213 -4.51 10.57 4.91
N PHE A 214 -5.52 9.75 5.19
CA PHE A 214 -6.58 9.40 4.24
C PHE A 214 -7.76 10.37 4.37
N PHE A 215 -8.64 10.36 3.36
CA PHE A 215 -9.83 11.22 3.28
C PHE A 215 -11.09 10.37 3.39
N ILE A 216 -11.40 9.90 4.61
CA ILE A 216 -12.52 9.00 4.84
C ILE A 216 -13.76 9.81 5.17
N GLU A 217 -14.76 9.76 4.29
CA GLU A 217 -16.07 10.34 4.56
C GLU A 217 -16.81 9.43 5.54
N THR A 218 -16.94 9.87 6.79
CA THR A 218 -17.64 9.13 7.84
C THR A 218 -19.10 9.52 7.95
N GLY A 219 -19.56 10.49 7.16
CA GLY A 219 -20.95 10.91 7.10
C GLY A 219 -21.13 12.24 6.38
N HIS A 220 -22.37 12.67 6.27
CA HIS A 220 -22.74 14.04 5.88
C HIS A 220 -24.04 14.46 6.55
N VAL A 221 -24.27 15.76 6.64
CA VAL A 221 -25.51 16.33 7.18
C VAL A 221 -26.10 17.36 6.22
N MET A 222 -27.42 17.37 6.08
CA MET A 222 -28.11 18.38 5.30
C MET A 222 -29.45 18.82 5.92
N PRO A 223 -29.87 20.08 5.72
CA PRO A 223 -29.14 21.13 4.98
C PRO A 223 -27.89 21.61 5.73
N SER A 224 -26.93 22.16 4.99
CA SER A 224 -25.71 22.75 5.55
C SER A 224 -26.02 23.89 6.53
N GLN A 225 -25.21 24.02 7.60
CA GLN A 225 -25.31 25.11 8.57
C GLN A 225 -24.38 26.30 8.26
N LYS A 226 -23.70 26.30 7.10
CA LYS A 226 -22.86 27.43 6.70
C LYS A 226 -23.69 28.70 6.48
N SER A 227 -23.03 29.85 6.62
CA SER A 227 -23.69 31.14 6.40
C SER A 227 -24.16 31.25 4.95
N LYS A 228 -25.21 32.04 4.74
CA LYS A 228 -25.79 32.22 3.42
C LYS A 228 -24.76 32.74 2.40
N GLU A 229 -23.86 33.62 2.83
CA GLU A 229 -22.81 34.19 2.00
C GLU A 229 -21.85 33.11 1.47
N ILE A 230 -21.44 32.17 2.32
CA ILE A 230 -20.59 31.04 1.94
C ILE A 230 -21.33 30.10 0.99
N LEU A 231 -22.61 29.83 1.26
CA LEU A 231 -23.43 28.96 0.42
C LEU A 231 -23.65 29.58 -0.98
N ASP A 232 -23.94 30.88 -1.04
CA ASP A 232 -24.11 31.61 -2.29
C ASP A 232 -22.79 31.62 -3.09
N GLU A 233 -21.64 31.85 -2.44
CA GLU A 233 -20.32 31.75 -3.07
C GLU A 233 -20.05 30.34 -3.62
N ALA A 234 -20.34 29.30 -2.84
CA ALA A 234 -20.17 27.91 -3.24
C ALA A 234 -21.05 27.53 -4.44
N VAL A 235 -22.29 28.01 -4.47
CA VAL A 235 -23.21 27.84 -5.60
C VAL A 235 -22.69 28.55 -6.86
N GLU A 236 -22.17 29.77 -6.73
CA GLU A 236 -21.61 30.49 -7.89
C GLU A 236 -20.34 29.82 -8.43
N VAL A 237 -19.46 29.34 -7.55
CA VAL A 237 -18.29 28.55 -7.95
C VAL A 237 -18.71 27.25 -8.63
N LEU A 238 -19.72 26.54 -8.10
CA LEU A 238 -20.28 25.35 -8.72
C LEU A 238 -20.81 25.64 -10.13
N LYS A 239 -21.64 26.67 -10.31
CA LYS A 239 -22.18 27.06 -11.62
C LYS A 239 -21.09 27.37 -12.64
N LYS A 240 -20.03 28.07 -12.21
CA LYS A 240 -18.84 28.30 -13.05
C LYS A 240 -18.18 26.98 -13.46
N GLY A 241 -18.03 26.03 -12.53
CA GLY A 241 -17.53 24.69 -12.81
C GLY A 241 -18.38 23.91 -13.81
N ILE A 242 -19.70 23.90 -13.62
CA ILE A 242 -20.69 23.25 -14.52
C ILE A 242 -20.55 23.79 -15.94
N LYS A 243 -20.52 25.13 -16.07
CA LYS A 243 -20.33 25.81 -17.36
C LYS A 243 -18.98 25.48 -17.97
N ALA A 244 -17.90 25.53 -17.20
CA ALA A 244 -16.56 25.22 -17.66
C ALA A 244 -16.44 23.79 -18.20
N LEU A 245 -17.07 22.82 -17.54
CA LEU A 245 -17.06 21.41 -17.97
C LEU A 245 -18.02 21.11 -19.12
N GLY A 246 -18.83 22.07 -19.59
CA GLY A 246 -19.78 21.85 -20.69
C GLY A 246 -21.01 21.03 -20.28
N ILE A 247 -21.34 21.00 -18.98
CA ILE A 247 -22.51 20.24 -18.49
C ILE A 247 -23.77 21.08 -18.76
N THR A 248 -24.47 20.76 -19.84
CA THR A 248 -25.67 21.49 -20.30
C THR A 248 -26.99 20.78 -19.99
N ILE A 249 -26.94 19.49 -19.68
CA ILE A 249 -28.11 18.64 -19.42
C ILE A 249 -27.75 17.51 -18.45
N GLY A 250 -28.72 17.09 -17.64
CA GLY A 250 -28.60 15.97 -16.70
C GLY A 250 -28.38 16.44 -15.27
N ALA A 251 -27.32 15.97 -14.64
CA ALA A 251 -27.00 16.26 -13.24
C ALA A 251 -25.52 16.62 -13.07
N ALA A 252 -25.23 17.45 -12.08
CA ALA A 252 -23.87 17.76 -11.65
C ALA A 252 -23.77 17.75 -10.13
N LYS A 253 -22.76 17.05 -9.61
CA LYS A 253 -22.38 17.06 -8.20
C LYS A 253 -21.02 17.73 -8.05
N GLY A 254 -20.91 18.72 -7.16
CA GLY A 254 -19.64 19.33 -6.78
C GLY A 254 -19.26 19.03 -5.34
N ASP A 255 -18.02 18.59 -5.13
CA ASP A 255 -17.34 18.62 -3.84
C ASP A 255 -16.58 19.95 -3.74
N ILE A 256 -16.92 20.75 -2.74
CA ILE A 256 -16.52 22.15 -2.62
C ILE A 256 -15.83 22.36 -1.29
N LYS A 257 -14.63 22.94 -1.29
CA LYS A 257 -13.88 23.29 -0.08
C LYS A 257 -14.12 24.75 0.28
N VAL A 258 -14.50 25.00 1.53
CA VAL A 258 -14.57 26.35 2.13
C VAL A 258 -13.24 26.62 2.79
N THR A 259 -12.32 27.27 2.06
CA THR A 259 -10.95 27.54 2.54
C THR A 259 -10.85 28.94 3.14
N PRO A 260 -9.80 29.24 3.95
CA PRO A 260 -9.56 30.60 4.42
C PRO A 260 -9.33 31.62 3.28
N GLN A 261 -8.97 31.17 2.08
CA GLN A 261 -8.75 32.02 0.90
C GLN A 261 -9.95 32.05 -0.06
N GLY A 262 -11.12 31.57 0.38
CA GLY A 262 -12.35 31.52 -0.42
C GLY A 262 -12.74 30.11 -0.84
N VAL A 263 -13.86 29.99 -1.54
CA VAL A 263 -14.45 28.71 -1.93
C VAL A 263 -13.78 28.14 -3.18
N LYS A 264 -13.42 26.85 -3.16
CA LYS A 264 -12.72 26.15 -4.26
C LYS A 264 -13.35 24.80 -4.56
N ILE A 265 -13.30 24.36 -5.83
CA ILE A 265 -13.78 23.04 -6.24
C ILE A 265 -12.72 21.98 -5.97
N VAL A 266 -13.09 20.95 -5.19
CA VAL A 266 -12.32 19.72 -5.01
C VAL A 266 -12.58 18.77 -6.17
N GLU A 267 -13.84 18.49 -6.50
CA GLU A 267 -14.19 17.55 -7.55
C GLU A 267 -15.56 17.89 -8.11
N MET A 268 -15.81 17.54 -9.37
CA MET A 268 -17.13 17.66 -9.98
C MET A 268 -17.43 16.45 -10.84
N ALA A 269 -18.63 15.91 -10.74
CA ALA A 269 -19.07 14.76 -11.53
C ALA A 269 -20.37 15.07 -12.28
N ALA A 270 -20.44 14.70 -13.56
CA ALA A 270 -21.64 14.84 -14.41
C ALA A 270 -22.67 13.73 -14.14
N ARG A 271 -23.11 13.61 -12.89
CA ARG A 271 -24.08 12.64 -12.39
C ARG A 271 -24.63 13.10 -11.03
N LEU A 272 -25.72 12.47 -10.59
CA LEU A 272 -26.22 12.60 -9.23
C LEU A 272 -25.23 12.03 -8.20
N SER A 273 -25.25 12.54 -6.97
CA SER A 273 -24.33 12.13 -5.91
C SER A 273 -24.47 10.65 -5.53
N GLY A 274 -23.34 10.07 -5.09
CA GLY A 274 -23.33 8.82 -4.35
C GLY A 274 -23.45 9.08 -2.84
N GLY A 275 -23.05 8.11 -2.02
CA GLY A 275 -23.07 8.29 -0.56
C GLY A 275 -24.48 8.54 -0.01
N PHE A 276 -25.52 8.08 -0.71
CA PHE A 276 -26.93 8.21 -0.33
C PHE A 276 -27.51 9.64 -0.30
N MET A 277 -26.79 10.66 -0.78
CA MET A 277 -27.27 12.04 -0.71
C MET A 277 -28.46 12.31 -1.66
N SER A 278 -28.24 12.20 -2.97
CA SER A 278 -29.29 12.37 -4.00
C SER A 278 -30.45 11.39 -3.82
N THR A 279 -30.13 10.20 -3.30
CA THR A 279 -31.04 9.06 -3.25
C THR A 279 -31.94 9.07 -2.01
N TYR A 280 -31.42 9.50 -0.86
CA TYR A 280 -32.10 9.39 0.43
C TYR A 280 -32.06 10.68 1.24
N THR A 281 -30.88 11.18 1.61
CA THR A 281 -30.83 12.28 2.61
C THR A 281 -31.46 13.56 2.07
N PHE A 282 -31.26 13.90 0.78
CA PHE A 282 -31.91 15.07 0.20
C PHE A 282 -33.43 14.90 0.11
N PRO A 283 -33.97 13.82 -0.48
CA PRO A 283 -35.41 13.55 -0.44
C PRO A 283 -36.01 13.55 0.96
N TYR A 284 -35.33 13.00 1.96
CA TYR A 284 -35.83 13.03 3.34
C TYR A 284 -35.77 14.40 3.99
N SER A 285 -34.75 15.19 3.67
CA SER A 285 -34.59 16.56 4.17
C SER A 285 -35.59 17.53 3.54
N SER A 286 -35.89 17.38 2.25
CA SER A 286 -36.64 18.38 1.47
C SER A 286 -38.01 17.93 0.97
N GLY A 287 -38.23 16.62 0.81
CA GLY A 287 -39.41 16.06 0.14
C GLY A 287 -39.35 16.10 -1.39
N VAL A 288 -38.19 16.43 -1.97
CA VAL A 288 -37.98 16.48 -3.41
C VAL A 288 -37.42 15.14 -3.91
N ASN A 289 -38.10 14.51 -4.87
CA ASN A 289 -37.59 13.32 -5.54
C ASN A 289 -36.66 13.71 -6.70
N LEU A 290 -35.37 13.80 -6.39
CA LEU A 290 -34.36 14.24 -7.34
C LEU A 290 -34.18 13.28 -8.53
N MET A 291 -34.39 11.98 -8.29
CA MET A 291 -34.24 10.97 -9.35
C MET A 291 -35.39 11.00 -10.34
N GLN A 292 -36.62 11.27 -9.89
CA GLN A 292 -37.75 11.49 -10.78
C GLN A 292 -37.49 12.68 -11.73
N ALA A 293 -37.03 13.80 -11.18
CA ALA A 293 -36.67 14.97 -11.98
C ALA A 293 -35.51 14.68 -12.95
N GLY A 294 -34.49 13.94 -12.51
CA GLY A 294 -33.39 13.50 -13.38
C GLY A 294 -33.86 12.59 -14.53
N ILE A 295 -34.76 11.63 -14.26
CA ILE A 295 -35.34 10.77 -15.30
C ILE A 295 -36.10 11.61 -16.33
N LYS A 296 -36.93 12.55 -15.88
CA LYS A 296 -37.68 13.47 -16.77
C LYS A 296 -36.76 14.24 -17.72
N ILE A 297 -35.69 14.84 -17.19
CA ILE A 297 -34.69 15.54 -18.01
C ILE A 297 -34.12 14.62 -19.10
N MET A 298 -33.79 13.39 -18.75
CA MET A 298 -33.24 12.43 -19.72
C MET A 298 -34.26 11.87 -20.71
N LEU A 299 -35.56 12.04 -20.44
CA LEU A 299 -36.65 11.76 -21.36
C LEU A 299 -37.04 12.99 -22.21
N GLY A 300 -36.34 14.12 -22.06
CA GLY A 300 -36.60 15.36 -22.80
C GLY A 300 -37.68 16.25 -22.17
N GLU A 301 -38.11 15.97 -20.94
CA GLU A 301 -39.06 16.79 -20.19
C GLU A 301 -38.33 17.81 -19.31
N LYS A 302 -38.93 19.00 -19.15
CA LYS A 302 -38.42 20.01 -18.22
C LYS A 302 -39.02 19.80 -16.83
N PRO A 303 -38.20 19.78 -15.76
CA PRO A 303 -38.74 19.77 -14.41
C PRO A 303 -39.44 21.10 -14.12
N THR A 304 -40.57 21.02 -13.43
CA THR A 304 -41.31 22.20 -12.98
C THR A 304 -40.68 22.79 -11.72
N SER A 305 -40.91 24.08 -11.46
CA SER A 305 -40.48 24.74 -10.22
C SER A 305 -41.03 24.03 -8.99
N ASP A 306 -42.28 23.58 -9.07
CA ASP A 306 -42.98 22.92 -7.97
C ASP A 306 -42.35 21.57 -7.65
N GLU A 307 -41.87 20.81 -8.64
CA GLU A 307 -41.19 19.53 -8.42
C GLU A 307 -39.86 19.67 -7.70
N LEU A 308 -39.15 20.80 -7.91
CA LEU A 308 -37.83 21.04 -7.34
C LEU A 308 -37.85 21.87 -6.04
N THR A 309 -39.00 22.45 -5.69
CA THR A 309 -39.15 23.25 -4.47
C THR A 309 -39.30 22.33 -3.24
N PRO A 310 -38.47 22.50 -2.19
CA PRO A 310 -38.62 21.78 -0.93
C PRO A 310 -40.04 21.86 -0.36
N LYS A 311 -40.61 20.70 -0.05
CA LYS A 311 -41.94 20.52 0.56
C LYS A 311 -41.90 20.64 2.08
N TRP A 312 -40.75 20.37 2.66
CA TRP A 312 -40.46 20.59 4.07
C TRP A 312 -38.97 20.90 4.25
N SER A 313 -38.60 21.27 5.47
CA SER A 313 -37.20 21.47 5.86
C SER A 313 -36.93 20.65 7.12
N LYS A 314 -36.37 19.45 6.91
CA LYS A 314 -35.90 18.55 7.96
C LYS A 314 -34.40 18.39 7.85
N VAL A 315 -33.79 17.91 8.93
CA VAL A 315 -32.37 17.56 8.93
C VAL A 315 -32.23 16.06 8.68
N ALA A 316 -31.44 15.70 7.69
CA ALA A 316 -31.05 14.33 7.42
C ALA A 316 -29.53 14.17 7.64
N VAL A 317 -29.15 13.18 8.43
CA VAL A 317 -27.75 12.84 8.72
C VAL A 317 -27.49 11.43 8.22
N GLU A 318 -26.41 11.25 7.47
CA GLU A 318 -25.80 9.96 7.17
C GLU A 318 -24.56 9.78 8.04
N LYS A 319 -24.37 8.59 8.59
CA LYS A 319 -23.15 8.23 9.33
C LYS A 319 -22.71 6.81 9.03
N ALA A 320 -21.42 6.63 8.78
CA ALA A 320 -20.79 5.35 8.51
C ALA A 320 -20.71 4.45 9.76
N LEU A 321 -20.89 3.14 9.55
CA LEU A 321 -20.56 2.09 10.50
C LEU A 321 -19.09 1.68 10.29
N ILE A 322 -18.26 1.89 11.31
CA ILE A 322 -16.82 1.58 11.28
C ILE A 322 -16.47 0.81 12.56
N PRO A 323 -16.69 -0.52 12.59
CA PRO A 323 -16.30 -1.37 13.71
C PRO A 323 -14.78 -1.56 13.81
N GLU A 324 -14.33 -2.14 14.92
CA GLU A 324 -12.93 -2.51 15.11
C GLU A 324 -12.47 -3.58 14.10
N PRO A 325 -11.20 -3.59 13.66
CA PRO A 325 -10.69 -4.56 12.70
C PRO A 325 -10.75 -6.01 13.21
N GLY A 326 -11.06 -6.95 12.31
CA GLY A 326 -11.12 -8.38 12.59
C GLY A 326 -12.15 -9.09 11.72
N ILE A 327 -12.60 -10.28 12.12
CA ILE A 327 -13.62 -11.05 11.41
C ILE A 327 -14.97 -10.88 12.09
N ILE A 328 -16.00 -10.50 11.33
CA ILE A 328 -17.37 -10.39 11.87
C ILE A 328 -17.89 -11.79 12.23
N LYS A 329 -18.21 -12.02 13.51
CA LYS A 329 -18.88 -13.25 13.95
C LYS A 329 -20.38 -13.10 14.05
N GLU A 330 -20.82 -11.93 14.43
CA GLU A 330 -22.23 -11.64 14.67
C GLU A 330 -22.48 -10.14 14.56
N ILE A 331 -23.68 -9.74 14.16
CA ILE A 331 -24.15 -8.35 14.19
C ILE A 331 -25.45 -8.33 14.99
N LYS A 332 -25.43 -7.67 16.16
CA LYS A 332 -26.56 -7.60 17.09
C LYS A 332 -27.25 -6.23 17.04
N GLY A 333 -28.50 -6.19 17.47
CA GLY A 333 -29.26 -4.95 17.65
C GLY A 333 -29.73 -4.29 16.36
N LEU A 334 -29.64 -4.95 15.20
CA LEU A 334 -30.10 -4.39 13.93
C LEU A 334 -31.61 -4.12 13.92
N GLU A 335 -32.42 -5.11 14.28
CA GLU A 335 -33.89 -4.96 14.32
C GLU A 335 -34.32 -3.87 15.31
N GLU A 336 -33.70 -3.84 16.50
CA GLU A 336 -33.94 -2.82 17.52
C GLU A 336 -33.56 -1.42 17.01
N ALA A 337 -32.44 -1.31 16.31
CA ALA A 337 -31.94 -0.08 15.73
C ALA A 337 -32.86 0.45 14.63
N GLU A 338 -33.46 -0.42 13.82
CA GLU A 338 -34.45 -0.05 12.79
C GLU A 338 -35.75 0.52 13.39
N GLN A 339 -36.13 0.09 14.59
CA GLN A 339 -37.32 0.59 15.29
C GLN A 339 -37.10 1.94 16.01
N ILE A 340 -35.87 2.45 16.05
CA ILE A 340 -35.58 3.74 16.67
C ILE A 340 -36.28 4.85 15.87
N HIS A 341 -37.22 5.55 16.53
CA HIS A 341 -37.93 6.67 15.90
C HIS A 341 -36.96 7.72 15.34
N GLY A 342 -37.08 7.98 14.04
CA GLY A 342 -36.24 8.90 13.29
C GLY A 342 -35.15 8.24 12.44
N VAL A 343 -34.83 6.96 12.68
CA VAL A 343 -34.01 6.16 11.75
C VAL A 343 -34.83 5.89 10.49
N ARG A 344 -34.23 6.09 9.31
CA ARG A 344 -34.85 5.83 8.01
C ARG A 344 -34.24 4.64 7.31
N ASN A 345 -32.92 4.48 7.39
CA ASN A 345 -32.23 3.37 6.77
C ASN A 345 -31.02 2.96 7.60
N ILE A 346 -30.77 1.66 7.61
CA ILE A 346 -29.50 1.05 8.02
C ILE A 346 -29.06 0.18 6.86
N PHE A 347 -27.89 0.47 6.30
CA PHE A 347 -27.29 -0.30 5.22
C PHE A 347 -26.09 -1.06 5.79
N ILE A 348 -26.12 -2.39 5.73
CA ILE A 348 -24.98 -3.23 6.08
C ILE A 348 -24.33 -3.70 4.79
N THR A 349 -23.03 -3.44 4.65
CA THR A 349 -22.23 -3.79 3.46
C THR A 349 -21.21 -4.88 3.73
N LYS A 350 -21.18 -5.42 4.95
CA LYS A 350 -20.30 -6.50 5.40
C LYS A 350 -21.11 -7.57 6.11
N GLU A 351 -20.91 -8.81 5.71
CA GLU A 351 -21.65 -9.96 6.22
C GLU A 351 -20.88 -10.70 7.32
N ILE A 352 -21.56 -11.61 8.02
CA ILE A 352 -20.90 -12.51 8.98
C ILE A 352 -19.84 -13.33 8.21
N GLY A 353 -18.62 -13.35 8.74
CA GLY A 353 -17.45 -13.98 8.12
C GLY A 353 -16.55 -13.00 7.36
N ASP A 354 -17.02 -11.79 7.05
CA ASP A 354 -16.19 -10.79 6.37
C ASP A 354 -15.11 -10.21 7.28
N GLU A 355 -13.98 -9.83 6.66
CA GLU A 355 -12.93 -9.04 7.30
C GLU A 355 -13.29 -7.55 7.30
N VAL A 356 -13.25 -6.96 8.50
CA VAL A 356 -13.25 -5.52 8.75
C VAL A 356 -11.80 -5.08 8.91
N VAL A 357 -11.43 -4.01 8.22
CA VAL A 357 -10.12 -3.37 8.33
C VAL A 357 -10.29 -1.92 8.75
N LYS A 358 -9.21 -1.30 9.26
CA LYS A 358 -9.20 0.15 9.44
C LYS A 358 -9.31 0.81 8.06
N PRO A 359 -10.34 1.63 7.79
CA PRO A 359 -10.60 2.12 6.44
C PRO A 359 -9.50 3.11 6.01
N VAL A 360 -8.94 2.85 4.83
CA VAL A 360 -8.03 3.75 4.10
C VAL A 360 -8.68 4.33 2.84
N ASN A 361 -9.95 3.97 2.59
CA ASN A 361 -10.80 4.55 1.54
C ASN A 361 -12.30 4.36 1.88
N ASN A 362 -13.19 4.96 1.09
CA ASN A 362 -14.63 5.01 1.37
C ASN A 362 -15.37 3.69 1.11
N VAL A 363 -14.76 2.68 0.50
CA VAL A 363 -15.44 1.39 0.22
C VAL A 363 -15.17 0.33 1.30
N GLN A 364 -14.33 0.63 2.29
CA GLN A 364 -13.96 -0.29 3.37
C GLN A 364 -14.82 -0.13 4.63
N LYS A 365 -15.82 0.77 4.60
CA LYS A 365 -16.81 0.93 5.67
C LYS A 365 -17.69 -0.32 5.79
N ALA A 366 -18.20 -0.60 6.98
CA ALA A 366 -19.05 -1.78 7.22
C ALA A 366 -20.54 -1.54 6.93
N GLY A 367 -20.91 -0.26 6.77
CA GLY A 367 -22.29 0.13 6.53
C GLY A 367 -22.53 1.60 6.78
N HIS A 368 -23.80 2.00 6.80
CA HIS A 368 -24.25 3.39 6.90
C HIS A 368 -25.61 3.47 7.60
N ILE A 369 -25.84 4.53 8.37
CA ILE A 369 -27.12 4.84 9.01
C ILE A 369 -27.61 6.17 8.46
N ILE A 370 -28.91 6.28 8.17
CA ILE A 370 -29.57 7.55 7.87
C ILE A 370 -30.64 7.84 8.93
N ALA A 371 -30.53 9.00 9.58
CA ALA A 371 -31.51 9.50 10.53
C ALA A 371 -32.07 10.86 10.09
N VAL A 372 -33.32 11.12 10.47
CA VAL A 372 -34.05 12.34 10.10
C VAL A 372 -34.78 12.91 11.30
N ALA A 373 -34.61 14.21 11.54
CA ALA A 373 -35.28 14.94 12.62
C ALA A 373 -35.56 16.40 12.24
N GLU A 374 -36.17 17.17 13.15
CA GLU A 374 -36.46 18.59 12.93
C GLU A 374 -35.22 19.49 13.09
N THR A 375 -34.20 19.02 13.81
CA THR A 375 -33.01 19.82 14.17
C THR A 375 -31.75 18.97 14.08
N HIS A 376 -30.59 19.58 13.83
CA HIS A 376 -29.30 18.90 13.77
C HIS A 376 -29.00 18.09 15.02
N GLN A 377 -29.16 18.69 16.21
CA GLN A 377 -28.88 18.01 17.48
C GLN A 377 -29.67 16.70 17.60
N LYS A 378 -31.00 16.75 17.42
CA LYS A 378 -31.85 15.56 17.47
C LYS A 378 -31.46 14.50 16.45
N ALA A 379 -31.07 14.89 15.23
CA ALA A 379 -30.66 13.94 14.19
C ALA A 379 -29.37 13.20 14.61
N PHE A 380 -28.39 13.92 15.15
CA PHE A 380 -27.18 13.32 15.70
C PHE A 380 -27.45 12.47 16.95
N ASP A 381 -28.34 12.89 17.85
CA ASP A 381 -28.73 12.09 19.02
C ASP A 381 -29.35 10.74 18.61
N ILE A 382 -30.14 10.73 17.52
CA ILE A 382 -30.67 9.49 16.93
C ILE A 382 -29.52 8.63 16.42
N ILE A 383 -28.60 9.19 15.61
CA ILE A 383 -27.43 8.46 15.10
C ILE A 383 -26.62 7.84 16.24
N ASP A 384 -26.30 8.61 17.28
CA ASP A 384 -25.49 8.15 18.41
C ASP A 384 -26.16 7.01 19.17
N ARG A 385 -27.49 7.10 19.34
CA ARG A 385 -28.27 6.01 19.94
C ARG A 385 -28.25 4.77 19.05
N THR A 386 -28.46 4.93 17.74
CA THR A 386 -28.42 3.82 16.77
C THR A 386 -27.05 3.15 16.73
N LEU A 387 -25.96 3.92 16.72
CA LEU A 387 -24.59 3.41 16.77
C LEU A 387 -24.31 2.63 18.06
N LYS A 388 -24.90 3.03 19.20
CA LYS A 388 -24.78 2.29 20.47
C LYS A 388 -25.63 1.02 20.50
N THR A 389 -26.72 0.95 19.74
CA THR A 389 -27.58 -0.23 19.64
C THR A 389 -26.97 -1.31 18.75
N ILE A 390 -26.36 -0.94 17.62
CA ILE A 390 -25.75 -1.90 16.70
C ILE A 390 -24.39 -2.35 17.25
N GLN A 391 -24.25 -3.65 17.50
CA GLN A 391 -22.99 -4.22 17.98
C GLN A 391 -22.42 -5.23 16.98
N PHE A 392 -21.24 -4.93 16.44
CA PHE A 392 -20.43 -5.91 15.70
C PHE A 392 -19.62 -6.75 16.69
N VAL A 393 -19.91 -8.04 16.77
CA VAL A 393 -19.08 -9.00 17.51
C VAL A 393 -17.95 -9.42 16.59
N ILE A 394 -16.76 -8.87 16.84
CA ILE A 394 -15.57 -9.09 16.05
C ILE A 394 -14.68 -10.12 16.75
N GLU A 395 -14.31 -11.18 16.05
CA GLU A 395 -13.17 -12.00 16.43
C GLU A 395 -11.91 -11.27 15.93
N PRO A 396 -10.99 -10.86 16.82
CA PRO A 396 -9.72 -10.30 16.40
C PRO A 396 -9.06 -11.32 15.46
N LYS A 397 -8.62 -10.85 14.30
CA LYS A 397 -7.82 -11.70 13.40
C LYS A 397 -6.62 -12.15 14.20
N ARG A 398 -6.54 -13.45 14.50
CA ARG A 398 -5.47 -14.04 15.31
C ARG A 398 -4.14 -13.58 14.74
N GLU A 399 -3.47 -12.68 15.45
CA GLU A 399 -2.15 -12.21 15.04
C GLU A 399 -1.23 -13.42 15.01
N LEU A 400 -0.51 -13.59 13.90
CA LEU A 400 0.50 -14.62 13.80
C LEU A 400 1.54 -14.38 14.91
N THR A 401 1.74 -15.36 15.78
CA THR A 401 2.73 -15.27 16.85
C THR A 401 4.06 -15.89 16.42
N LEU A 402 5.17 -15.46 17.02
CA LEU A 402 6.48 -16.07 16.75
C LEU A 402 6.53 -17.55 17.13
N GLU A 403 5.75 -17.98 18.13
CA GLU A 403 5.64 -19.39 18.48
C GLU A 403 4.98 -20.21 17.36
N GLU A 404 3.92 -19.69 16.75
CA GLU A 404 3.29 -20.34 15.59
C GLU A 404 4.19 -20.34 14.36
N VAL A 405 4.90 -19.24 14.12
CA VAL A 405 5.91 -19.17 13.06
C VAL A 405 6.95 -20.27 13.27
N LYS A 406 7.51 -20.39 14.47
CA LYS A 406 8.50 -21.42 14.81
C LYS A 406 7.93 -22.83 14.67
N LYS A 407 6.69 -23.08 15.10
CA LYS A 407 6.00 -24.37 14.95
C LYS A 407 5.81 -24.76 13.49
N LYS A 408 5.26 -23.86 12.67
CA LYS A 408 5.08 -24.08 11.22
C LYS A 408 6.43 -24.27 10.52
N ALA A 409 7.44 -23.51 10.93
CA ALA A 409 8.78 -23.64 10.39
C ALA A 409 9.36 -25.03 10.69
N LEU A 410 9.22 -25.53 11.92
CA LEU A 410 9.72 -26.85 12.33
C LEU A 410 9.13 -27.97 11.45
N GLU A 411 7.82 -27.91 11.19
CA GLU A 411 7.13 -28.84 10.28
C GLU A 411 7.69 -28.74 8.85
N LYS A 412 7.78 -27.53 8.31
CA LYS A 412 8.21 -27.27 6.92
C LYS A 412 9.70 -27.51 6.65
N PHE A 413 10.55 -27.38 7.65
CA PHE A 413 11.98 -27.70 7.52
C PHE A 413 12.24 -29.20 7.43
N ASN A 414 11.24 -30.06 7.69
CA ASN A 414 11.30 -31.50 7.54
C ASN A 414 12.60 -32.10 8.14
N LYS A 415 12.86 -31.79 9.41
CA LYS A 415 14.05 -32.24 10.18
C LYS A 415 15.42 -31.77 9.64
N THR A 416 15.45 -30.86 8.66
CA THR A 416 16.69 -30.22 8.19
C THR A 416 17.13 -29.10 9.14
N CYS A 417 16.17 -28.39 9.73
CA CYS A 417 16.35 -27.47 10.85
C CYS A 417 15.45 -27.92 12.00
N PHE A 418 15.97 -27.84 13.23
CA PHE A 418 15.25 -28.24 14.44
C PHE A 418 14.58 -27.08 15.17
N VAL A 419 14.71 -25.86 14.63
CA VAL A 419 14.14 -24.63 15.22
C VAL A 419 14.42 -24.56 16.74
N CYS A 420 15.68 -24.84 17.10
CA CYS A 420 16.11 -24.99 18.49
C CYS A 420 15.74 -23.74 19.30
N ARG A 421 15.28 -23.95 20.54
CA ARG A 421 15.05 -22.85 21.50
C ARG A 421 16.35 -22.08 21.77
N ASP A 422 17.46 -22.79 21.96
CA ASP A 422 18.81 -22.24 21.94
C ASP A 422 19.61 -22.84 20.76
N CYS A 423 19.87 -22.04 19.72
CA CYS A 423 20.50 -22.51 18.49
C CYS A 423 22.05 -22.45 18.56
N ASN A 424 22.66 -23.49 19.11
CA ASN A 424 24.13 -23.65 19.19
C ASN A 424 24.72 -24.57 18.10
N GLY A 425 23.89 -25.09 17.19
CA GLY A 425 24.31 -25.92 16.05
C GLY A 425 24.50 -27.40 16.37
N ALA A 426 24.32 -27.85 17.62
CA ALA A 426 24.53 -29.24 18.03
C ALA A 426 23.69 -30.24 17.21
N GLU A 427 22.39 -30.00 17.08
CA GLU A 427 21.44 -30.89 16.38
C GLU A 427 21.73 -31.05 14.88
N CYS A 428 22.27 -30.00 14.25
CA CYS A 428 22.51 -29.95 12.80
C CYS A 428 24.00 -30.06 12.44
N ARG A 429 24.84 -30.48 13.37
CA ARG A 429 26.27 -30.68 13.17
C ARG A 429 26.54 -31.63 12.00
N GLY A 430 27.44 -31.23 11.10
CA GLY A 430 27.86 -32.05 9.95
C GLY A 430 26.80 -32.19 8.85
N LYS A 431 25.67 -31.49 8.94
CA LYS A 431 24.56 -31.59 7.98
C LYS A 431 24.70 -30.60 6.83
N VAL A 432 25.61 -30.91 5.90
CA VAL A 432 25.78 -30.23 4.60
C VAL A 432 25.81 -31.30 3.49
N PRO A 433 24.92 -31.26 2.46
CA PRO A 433 23.85 -30.27 2.24
C PRO A 433 22.78 -30.30 3.34
N GLY A 434 22.16 -29.15 3.59
CA GLY A 434 21.36 -28.87 4.78
C GLY A 434 21.61 -27.46 5.29
N ILE A 435 20.93 -27.03 6.35
CA ILE A 435 21.15 -25.71 6.97
C ILE A 435 22.26 -25.75 8.04
N GLY A 436 22.80 -26.93 8.33
CA GLY A 436 23.83 -27.19 9.34
C GLY A 436 25.23 -26.72 8.96
N SER A 437 26.22 -27.13 9.74
CA SER A 437 27.63 -26.75 9.56
C SER A 437 28.47 -27.89 8.98
N ALA A 438 29.65 -27.57 8.44
CA ALA A 438 30.60 -28.57 7.98
C ALA A 438 31.21 -29.37 9.15
N GLY A 439 31.59 -30.62 8.90
CA GLY A 439 32.37 -31.46 9.81
C GLY A 439 31.79 -31.62 11.23
N THR A 440 32.63 -31.42 12.23
CA THR A 440 32.31 -31.45 13.67
C THR A 440 31.46 -30.26 14.13
N GLY A 441 31.23 -29.28 13.25
CA GLY A 441 30.45 -28.09 13.53
C GLY A 441 31.11 -27.11 14.49
N LEU A 442 32.43 -27.20 14.64
CA LEU A 442 33.18 -26.31 15.51
C LEU A 442 33.11 -24.86 15.03
N SER A 443 33.21 -24.61 13.72
CA SER A 443 33.08 -23.24 13.17
C SER A 443 31.75 -22.58 13.53
N PHE A 444 30.64 -23.34 13.53
CA PHE A 444 29.34 -22.82 13.94
C PHE A 444 29.33 -22.49 15.43
N LYS A 445 29.90 -23.36 16.27
CA LYS A 445 30.01 -23.12 17.71
C LYS A 445 30.89 -21.91 18.01
N ASN A 446 32.02 -21.76 17.32
CA ASN A 446 32.94 -20.64 17.46
C ASN A 446 32.26 -19.32 17.11
N ASN A 447 31.46 -19.29 16.05
CA ASN A 447 30.60 -18.15 15.72
C ASN A 447 29.71 -17.73 16.90
N ILE A 448 28.93 -18.67 17.46
CA ILE A 448 28.07 -18.40 18.61
C ILE A 448 28.88 -17.97 19.84
N HIS A 449 29.99 -18.65 20.12
CA HIS A 449 30.85 -18.36 21.25
C HIS A 449 31.50 -16.97 21.14
N SER A 450 31.95 -16.57 19.95
CA SER A 450 32.55 -15.26 19.69
C SER A 450 31.61 -14.09 19.98
N ILE A 451 30.30 -14.33 19.92
CA ILE A 451 29.25 -13.37 20.33
C ILE A 451 28.99 -13.45 21.84
N ARG A 452 28.83 -14.67 22.37
CA ARG A 452 28.43 -14.89 23.77
C ARG A 452 29.50 -14.56 24.79
N LYS A 453 30.78 -14.61 24.43
CA LYS A 453 31.89 -14.20 25.31
C LYS A 453 31.84 -12.71 25.68
N TYR A 454 31.13 -11.90 24.91
CA TYR A 454 30.87 -10.50 25.27
C TYR A 454 29.56 -10.38 26.03
N GLN A 455 29.65 -9.91 27.27
CA GLN A 455 28.54 -9.48 28.12
C GLN A 455 28.38 -7.96 28.03
N MET A 456 27.25 -7.45 28.50
CA MET A 456 26.91 -6.02 28.41
C MET A 456 27.13 -5.33 29.74
N ILE A 457 27.82 -4.19 29.74
CA ILE A 457 27.89 -3.25 30.86
C ILE A 457 26.92 -2.12 30.56
N PRO A 458 25.79 -2.01 31.28
CA PRO A 458 24.86 -0.90 31.10
C PRO A 458 25.44 0.40 31.65
N SER A 459 24.96 1.53 31.14
CA SER A 459 25.16 2.86 31.69
C SER A 459 23.78 3.43 31.99
N TYR A 460 23.46 3.67 33.27
CA TYR A 460 22.13 4.16 33.66
C TYR A 460 22.06 5.67 33.87
N VAL A 461 23.21 6.34 33.88
CA VAL A 461 23.33 7.78 34.19
C VAL A 461 23.69 8.52 32.89
N HIS A 462 22.67 8.86 32.09
CA HIS A 462 22.80 9.60 30.84
C HIS A 462 21.48 10.32 30.48
N PRO A 463 21.51 11.33 29.56
CA PRO A 463 20.31 12.07 29.19
C PRO A 463 19.44 11.39 28.13
N VAL A 464 19.92 10.35 27.42
CA VAL A 464 19.19 9.69 26.32
C VAL A 464 17.81 9.16 26.77
N LYS A 465 16.75 9.58 26.08
CA LYS A 465 15.33 9.16 26.31
C LYS A 465 14.71 8.41 25.14
N THR A 466 15.23 8.63 23.95
CA THR A 466 14.79 8.04 22.69
C THR A 466 16.02 7.64 21.89
N VAL A 467 15.90 6.61 21.06
CA VAL A 467 17.01 6.13 20.23
C VAL A 467 16.63 6.15 18.76
N SER A 468 17.61 6.40 17.91
CA SER A 468 17.51 6.29 16.46
C SER A 468 18.42 5.17 15.98
N MET A 469 17.81 4.17 15.35
CA MET A 469 18.51 3.05 14.71
C MET A 469 18.74 3.28 13.21
N GLU A 470 18.31 4.42 12.66
CA GLU A 470 18.35 4.63 11.22
C GLU A 470 19.75 4.52 10.64
N ALA A 471 19.86 3.87 9.49
CA ALA A 471 21.12 3.67 8.78
C ALA A 471 20.95 3.87 7.28
N SER A 472 22.03 4.19 6.57
CA SER A 472 22.04 4.28 5.11
C SER A 472 22.95 3.24 4.46
N PHE A 473 22.38 2.46 3.55
CA PHE A 473 23.07 1.40 2.84
C PHE A 473 22.87 1.52 1.33
N PHE A 474 23.91 1.98 0.62
CA PHE A 474 23.93 2.17 -0.84
C PHE A 474 22.69 2.91 -1.40
N GLY A 475 22.36 4.05 -0.77
CA GLY A 475 21.23 4.89 -1.19
C GLY A 475 19.87 4.48 -0.61
N LEU A 476 19.78 3.33 0.07
CA LEU A 476 18.60 2.95 0.84
C LEU A 476 18.67 3.52 2.27
N ARG A 477 17.55 4.08 2.75
CA ARG A 477 17.32 4.35 4.18
C ARG A 477 16.78 3.07 4.81
N LEU A 478 17.43 2.62 5.87
CA LEU A 478 17.04 1.46 6.67
C LEU A 478 16.62 1.92 8.07
N ASP A 479 15.61 1.27 8.62
CA ASP A 479 15.13 1.54 10.00
C ASP A 479 16.14 1.11 11.07
N ALA A 480 17.02 0.18 10.73
CA ALA A 480 18.04 -0.39 11.61
C ALA A 480 19.25 -0.87 10.78
N PRO A 481 20.46 -0.97 11.36
CA PRO A 481 21.67 -1.49 10.69
C PRO A 481 21.63 -3.03 10.57
N ILE A 482 20.48 -3.56 10.15
CA ILE A 482 20.18 -4.98 10.06
C ILE A 482 19.94 -5.31 8.59
N LEU A 483 20.60 -6.36 8.11
CA LEU A 483 20.37 -6.90 6.77
C LEU A 483 19.86 -8.34 6.87
N ILE A 484 19.05 -8.78 5.92
CA ILE A 484 18.74 -10.21 5.81
C ILE A 484 19.84 -10.87 4.99
N ALA A 485 20.52 -11.87 5.59
CA ALA A 485 21.69 -12.48 4.97
C ALA A 485 21.33 -13.21 3.66
N PRO A 486 22.31 -13.46 2.76
CA PRO A 486 22.06 -14.18 1.51
C PRO A 486 21.64 -15.62 1.79
N ILE A 487 20.37 -15.94 1.51
CA ILE A 487 19.80 -17.26 1.77
C ILE A 487 19.19 -17.83 0.49
N THR A 488 19.45 -19.11 0.20
CA THR A 488 18.89 -19.83 -0.96
C THR A 488 18.96 -21.35 -0.76
N GLY A 489 18.26 -22.07 -1.62
CA GLY A 489 18.26 -23.52 -1.71
C GLY A 489 17.25 -24.12 -0.77
N VAL A 490 15.99 -23.75 -0.90
CA VAL A 490 14.92 -24.21 0.00
C VAL A 490 14.81 -25.74 -0.04
N LYS A 491 14.78 -26.31 -1.25
CA LYS A 491 14.73 -27.77 -1.45
C LYS A 491 16.00 -28.49 -0.99
N THR A 492 17.17 -27.90 -1.20
CA THR A 492 18.47 -28.57 -0.93
C THR A 492 18.92 -28.40 0.52
N ASN A 493 18.63 -27.26 1.15
CA ASN A 493 19.17 -26.86 2.45
C ASN A 493 18.09 -26.68 3.53
N MET A 494 16.80 -26.57 3.19
CA MET A 494 15.74 -26.17 4.13
C MET A 494 14.52 -27.11 4.10
N GLY A 495 14.69 -28.35 3.67
CA GLY A 495 13.63 -29.37 3.72
C GLY A 495 12.52 -29.23 2.68
N GLY A 496 12.49 -28.15 1.88
CA GLY A 496 11.57 -28.02 0.75
C GLY A 496 10.13 -27.68 1.09
N GLY A 497 9.81 -27.21 2.31
CA GLY A 497 8.44 -26.85 2.72
C GLY A 497 7.89 -25.54 2.13
N MET A 498 8.59 -24.93 1.18
CA MET A 498 8.20 -23.74 0.41
C MET A 498 8.89 -23.79 -0.96
N SER A 499 8.30 -23.16 -1.99
CA SER A 499 8.98 -23.02 -3.29
C SER A 499 10.18 -22.06 -3.17
N GLU A 500 11.11 -22.13 -4.13
CA GLU A 500 12.28 -21.23 -4.11
C GLU A 500 11.83 -19.79 -4.46
N GLU A 501 10.84 -19.68 -5.34
CA GLU A 501 10.19 -18.45 -5.81
C GLU A 501 9.46 -17.74 -4.68
N ASP A 502 8.61 -18.45 -3.93
CA ASP A 502 7.90 -17.89 -2.79
C ASP A 502 8.89 -17.47 -1.71
N PHE A 503 9.90 -18.30 -1.41
CA PHE A 503 10.89 -17.94 -0.40
C PHE A 503 11.64 -16.67 -0.78
N ALA A 504 12.10 -16.56 -2.03
CA ALA A 504 12.78 -15.37 -2.51
C ALA A 504 11.88 -14.12 -2.41
N TYR A 505 10.65 -14.20 -2.94
CA TYR A 505 9.71 -13.08 -2.92
C TYR A 505 9.32 -12.67 -1.49
N GLN A 506 8.95 -13.63 -0.63
CA GLN A 506 8.55 -13.37 0.75
C GLN A 506 9.71 -12.81 1.59
N THR A 507 10.95 -13.23 1.33
CA THR A 507 12.15 -12.68 2.01
C THR A 507 12.38 -11.22 1.64
N VAL A 508 12.28 -10.86 0.36
CA VAL A 508 12.47 -9.47 -0.09
C VAL A 508 11.31 -8.59 0.37
N LEU A 509 10.07 -9.06 0.23
CA LEU A 509 8.89 -8.34 0.70
C LEU A 509 8.93 -8.12 2.21
N GLY A 510 9.24 -9.16 3.01
CA GLY A 510 9.32 -9.03 4.46
C GLY A 510 10.44 -8.11 4.92
N GLY A 511 11.60 -8.12 4.25
CA GLY A 511 12.66 -7.13 4.46
C GLY A 511 12.15 -5.71 4.23
N LYS A 512 11.56 -5.46 3.05
CA LYS A 512 11.00 -4.15 2.66
C LYS A 512 9.94 -3.64 3.64
N LEU A 513 8.98 -4.47 4.01
CA LEU A 513 7.95 -4.12 5.00
C LEU A 513 8.55 -3.79 6.36
N SER A 514 9.67 -4.43 6.70
CA SER A 514 10.43 -4.16 7.91
C SER A 514 11.38 -2.96 7.80
N GLY A 515 11.38 -2.19 6.70
CA GLY A 515 12.35 -1.11 6.48
C GLY A 515 13.82 -1.60 6.46
N LEU A 516 14.05 -2.86 6.07
CA LEU A 516 15.37 -3.50 5.93
C LEU A 516 15.58 -3.95 4.48
N VAL A 517 16.84 -4.18 4.08
CA VAL A 517 17.14 -4.78 2.78
C VAL A 517 17.49 -6.26 2.92
N SER A 518 16.95 -7.07 2.00
CA SER A 518 17.22 -8.50 1.95
C SER A 518 18.24 -8.84 0.88
N MET A 519 19.20 -9.70 1.23
CA MET A 519 20.11 -10.31 0.27
C MET A 519 19.62 -11.70 -0.14
N LEU A 520 19.70 -11.99 -1.44
CA LEU A 520 19.44 -13.32 -1.98
C LEU A 520 20.72 -13.90 -2.58
N GLY A 521 20.90 -15.21 -2.41
CA GLY A 521 22.09 -15.91 -2.87
C GLY A 521 21.89 -16.63 -4.20
N ASP A 522 22.99 -16.85 -4.91
CA ASP A 522 23.05 -17.84 -6.00
C ASP A 522 23.16 -19.26 -5.43
N GLY A 523 22.59 -20.22 -6.16
CA GLY A 523 22.56 -21.62 -5.76
C GLY A 523 23.29 -22.54 -6.72
N ALA A 524 23.33 -23.82 -6.37
CA ALA A 524 23.91 -24.86 -7.22
C ALA A 524 23.04 -25.20 -8.45
N THR A 525 21.89 -24.53 -8.65
CA THR A 525 21.05 -24.67 -9.85
C THR A 525 21.33 -23.46 -10.76
N PRO A 526 21.70 -23.66 -12.05
CA PRO A 526 22.15 -22.59 -12.93
C PRO A 526 21.20 -21.38 -13.06
N ASP A 527 19.88 -21.61 -13.09
CA ASP A 527 18.87 -20.56 -13.29
C ASP A 527 18.45 -19.84 -12.00
N ARG A 528 18.99 -20.21 -10.84
CA ARG A 528 18.48 -19.70 -9.56
C ARG A 528 18.65 -18.20 -9.36
N TYR A 529 19.66 -17.60 -10.02
CA TYR A 529 19.82 -16.15 -10.03
C TYR A 529 18.61 -15.42 -10.64
N LYS A 530 17.87 -16.03 -11.58
CA LYS A 530 16.68 -15.42 -12.18
C LYS A 530 15.59 -15.22 -11.12
N ILE A 531 15.31 -16.27 -10.34
CA ILE A 531 14.31 -16.24 -9.27
C ILE A 531 14.60 -15.11 -8.27
N GLY A 532 15.85 -15.01 -7.82
CA GLY A 532 16.24 -13.96 -6.87
C GLY A 532 16.08 -12.56 -7.43
N ASN A 533 16.55 -12.33 -8.66
CA ASN A 533 16.42 -11.03 -9.31
C ASN A 533 14.97 -10.67 -9.67
N GLU A 534 14.14 -11.64 -10.03
CA GLU A 534 12.70 -11.41 -10.23
C GLU A 534 11.99 -11.01 -8.93
N ALA A 535 12.34 -11.62 -7.80
CA ALA A 535 11.83 -11.21 -6.49
C ALA A 535 12.23 -9.78 -6.11
N ILE A 536 13.48 -9.39 -6.43
CA ILE A 536 13.99 -8.03 -6.24
C ILE A 536 13.21 -7.04 -7.11
N ALA A 537 13.06 -7.34 -8.41
CA ALA A 537 12.33 -6.49 -9.36
C ALA A 537 10.86 -6.30 -8.95
N LYS A 538 10.16 -7.38 -8.58
CA LYS A 538 8.76 -7.33 -8.09
C LYS A 538 8.61 -6.50 -6.82
N SER A 539 9.69 -6.32 -6.06
CA SER A 539 9.71 -5.53 -4.83
C SER A 539 10.19 -4.09 -5.05
N GLY A 540 10.36 -3.67 -6.31
CA GLY A 540 10.82 -2.33 -6.68
C GLY A 540 12.30 -2.12 -6.41
N GLY A 541 13.14 -3.14 -6.62
CA GLY A 541 14.59 -3.05 -6.42
C GLY A 541 15.05 -3.19 -4.97
N HIS A 542 14.15 -3.47 -4.01
CA HIS A 542 14.46 -3.46 -2.58
C HIS A 542 15.17 -4.75 -2.08
N GLY A 543 16.19 -5.21 -2.79
CA GLY A 543 17.00 -6.36 -2.40
C GLY A 543 18.30 -6.45 -3.20
N ILE A 544 19.25 -7.23 -2.69
CA ILE A 544 20.61 -7.33 -3.23
C ILE A 544 20.90 -8.78 -3.63
N PHE A 545 21.54 -8.97 -4.77
CA PHE A 545 21.91 -10.29 -5.25
C PHE A 545 23.39 -10.60 -4.98
N ILE A 546 23.68 -11.73 -4.31
CA ILE A 546 25.03 -12.22 -4.01
C ILE A 546 25.30 -13.51 -4.78
N MET A 547 26.22 -13.47 -5.75
CA MET A 547 26.53 -14.59 -6.63
C MET A 547 27.66 -15.49 -6.15
N LYS A 548 27.81 -16.66 -6.79
CA LYS A 548 28.94 -17.57 -6.58
C LYS A 548 30.13 -17.20 -7.48
N PRO A 549 31.36 -17.55 -7.09
CA PRO A 549 32.55 -17.23 -7.87
C PRO A 549 32.71 -18.27 -8.98
N ARG A 550 31.90 -18.12 -10.03
CA ARG A 550 31.89 -19.05 -11.17
C ARG A 550 33.25 -19.05 -11.86
N LYS A 551 33.63 -20.19 -12.43
CA LYS A 551 34.87 -20.32 -13.21
C LYS A 551 34.87 -19.32 -14.38
N GLU A 552 33.89 -19.47 -15.26
CA GLU A 552 33.71 -18.61 -16.44
C GLU A 552 33.25 -17.19 -16.02
N GLU A 553 34.00 -16.18 -16.46
CA GLU A 553 33.76 -14.77 -16.11
C GLU A 553 32.44 -14.26 -16.73
N GLU A 554 32.09 -14.72 -17.92
CA GLU A 554 30.86 -14.34 -18.62
C GLU A 554 29.60 -14.70 -17.81
N GLU A 555 29.64 -15.81 -17.07
CA GLU A 555 28.54 -16.22 -16.21
C GLU A 555 28.40 -15.33 -14.96
N ILE A 556 29.50 -14.73 -14.49
CA ILE A 556 29.48 -13.70 -13.43
C ILE A 556 28.87 -12.42 -13.99
N ILE A 557 29.38 -11.92 -15.13
CA ILE A 557 28.90 -10.69 -15.78
C ILE A 557 27.40 -10.79 -16.11
N LYS A 558 26.94 -11.94 -16.60
CA LYS A 558 25.52 -12.20 -16.87
C LYS A 558 24.63 -12.03 -15.63
N ARG A 559 25.09 -12.49 -14.47
CA ARG A 559 24.36 -12.34 -13.18
C ARG A 559 24.37 -10.90 -12.70
N ILE A 560 25.48 -10.19 -12.91
CA ILE A 560 25.59 -8.75 -12.65
C ILE A 560 24.55 -7.98 -13.48
N ARG A 561 24.49 -8.22 -14.80
CA ARG A 561 23.49 -7.58 -15.67
C ARG A 561 22.06 -7.84 -15.22
N LYS A 562 21.77 -9.07 -14.78
CA LYS A 562 20.44 -9.41 -14.24
C LYS A 562 20.11 -8.65 -12.94
N ALA A 563 21.11 -8.41 -12.09
CA ALA A 563 20.94 -7.60 -10.88
C ALA A 563 20.68 -6.13 -11.21
N GLU A 564 21.41 -5.57 -12.19
CA GLU A 564 21.17 -4.22 -12.70
C GLU A 564 19.75 -4.07 -13.26
N GLU A 565 19.29 -5.00 -14.11
CA GLU A 565 17.93 -5.03 -14.65
C GLU A 565 16.85 -5.12 -13.56
N SER A 566 17.15 -5.73 -12.42
CA SER A 566 16.19 -5.85 -11.32
C SER A 566 16.02 -4.57 -10.50
N GLY A 567 16.85 -3.55 -10.75
CA GLY A 567 16.90 -2.32 -9.95
C GLY A 567 17.56 -2.49 -8.58
N ALA A 568 18.40 -3.52 -8.41
CA ALA A 568 19.11 -3.75 -7.15
C ALA A 568 20.05 -2.55 -6.83
N PRO A 569 20.15 -2.12 -5.55
CA PRO A 569 20.99 -0.99 -5.15
C PRO A 569 22.48 -1.38 -5.08
N ALA A 570 22.77 -2.68 -5.09
CA ALA A 570 24.09 -3.26 -4.98
C ALA A 570 24.07 -4.70 -5.51
N VAL A 571 25.24 -5.23 -5.81
CA VAL A 571 25.46 -6.63 -6.17
C VAL A 571 26.68 -7.15 -5.42
N GLY A 572 26.83 -8.45 -5.25
CA GLY A 572 28.03 -8.99 -4.61
C GLY A 572 28.35 -10.42 -5.00
N MET A 573 29.42 -10.95 -4.41
CA MET A 573 29.91 -12.30 -4.67
C MET A 573 30.52 -12.94 -3.42
N ASP A 574 30.23 -14.23 -3.22
CA ASP A 574 30.91 -15.06 -2.23
C ASP A 574 32.29 -15.49 -2.78
N ILE A 575 33.39 -15.21 -2.08
CA ILE A 575 34.73 -15.67 -2.50
C ILE A 575 35.12 -17.01 -1.88
N ASP A 576 34.59 -17.32 -0.71
CA ASP A 576 34.85 -18.54 0.05
C ASP A 576 34.02 -19.74 -0.43
N ALA A 577 33.03 -19.50 -1.30
CA ALA A 577 32.19 -20.55 -1.87
C ALA A 577 32.89 -21.40 -2.94
N ALA A 578 34.14 -21.09 -3.32
CA ALA A 578 34.97 -21.92 -4.21
C ALA A 578 35.14 -23.38 -3.71
N ALA A 579 35.02 -23.60 -2.40
CA ALA A 579 35.13 -24.91 -1.77
C ALA A 579 33.78 -25.56 -1.41
N PHE A 580 32.63 -24.99 -1.82
CA PHE A 580 31.32 -25.50 -1.38
C PHE A 580 31.03 -26.91 -1.91
N ILE A 581 30.83 -27.86 -0.98
CA ILE A 581 30.47 -29.26 -1.26
C ILE A 581 29.24 -29.34 -2.18
N THR A 582 28.22 -28.52 -1.94
CA THR A 582 26.98 -28.53 -2.72
C THR A 582 27.20 -28.14 -4.19
N MET A 583 28.17 -27.28 -4.50
CA MET A 583 28.49 -26.90 -5.88
C MET A 583 29.15 -28.07 -6.61
N ARG A 584 30.12 -28.72 -5.97
CA ARG A 584 30.78 -29.93 -6.47
C ARG A 584 29.76 -31.06 -6.72
N MET A 585 28.85 -31.31 -5.77
CA MET A 585 27.81 -32.32 -5.90
C MET A 585 26.86 -32.11 -7.10
N LYS A 586 26.70 -30.87 -7.58
CA LYS A 586 25.84 -30.54 -8.72
C LYS A 586 26.62 -30.18 -9.99
N ASN A 587 27.89 -30.59 -10.07
CA ASN A 587 28.79 -30.32 -11.20
C ASN A 587 28.84 -28.83 -11.61
N GLN A 588 28.78 -27.93 -10.62
CA GLN A 588 28.90 -26.49 -10.84
C GLN A 588 30.33 -26.04 -10.56
N GLN A 589 31.01 -25.53 -11.58
CA GLN A 589 32.39 -25.07 -11.48
C GLN A 589 32.47 -23.69 -10.80
N VAL A 590 33.22 -23.63 -9.70
CA VAL A 590 33.53 -22.43 -8.93
C VAL A 590 35.01 -22.44 -8.55
N GLU A 591 35.64 -21.27 -8.46
CA GLU A 591 37.08 -21.15 -8.16
C GLU A 591 37.39 -19.85 -7.40
N PRO A 592 38.51 -19.80 -6.66
CA PRO A 592 39.00 -18.55 -6.09
C PRO A 592 39.34 -17.55 -7.18
N LYS A 593 39.16 -16.25 -6.91
CA LYS A 593 39.49 -15.17 -7.84
C LYS A 593 40.69 -14.37 -7.34
N SER A 594 41.65 -14.12 -8.23
CA SER A 594 42.80 -13.25 -7.96
C SER A 594 42.37 -11.79 -7.80
N PRO A 595 43.18 -10.94 -7.16
CA PRO A 595 42.88 -9.50 -7.05
C PRO A 595 42.65 -8.83 -8.42
N ALA A 596 43.38 -9.23 -9.46
CA ALA A 596 43.22 -8.70 -10.80
C ALA A 596 41.86 -9.08 -11.42
N GLU A 597 41.43 -10.34 -11.25
CA GLU A 597 40.09 -10.79 -11.69
C GLU A 597 38.98 -10.08 -10.92
N LEU A 598 39.12 -9.94 -9.59
CA LEU A 598 38.14 -9.21 -8.76
C LEU A 598 38.00 -7.76 -9.23
N LYS A 599 39.11 -7.07 -9.49
CA LYS A 599 39.10 -5.70 -10.00
C LYS A 599 38.36 -5.61 -11.35
N LYS A 600 38.60 -6.56 -12.24
CA LYS A 600 37.91 -6.62 -13.54
C LYS A 600 36.40 -6.86 -13.37
N ILE A 601 36.01 -7.83 -12.53
CA ILE A 601 34.61 -8.13 -12.22
C ILE A 601 33.91 -6.91 -11.64
N ILE A 602 34.50 -6.25 -10.64
CA ILE A 602 33.91 -5.06 -10.00
C ILE A 602 33.76 -3.93 -11.01
N SER A 603 34.76 -3.71 -11.87
CA SER A 603 34.70 -2.67 -12.91
C SER A 603 33.67 -2.92 -14.02
N SER A 604 33.08 -4.12 -14.08
CA SER A 604 32.08 -4.47 -15.10
C SER A 604 30.68 -3.92 -14.79
N THR A 605 30.45 -3.35 -13.61
CA THR A 605 29.16 -2.82 -13.16
C THR A 605 29.28 -1.39 -12.65
N HIS A 606 28.15 -0.68 -12.69
CA HIS A 606 28.00 0.62 -12.05
C HIS A 606 27.45 0.51 -10.61
N LEU A 607 27.00 -0.68 -10.20
CA LEU A 607 26.48 -0.91 -8.85
C LEU A 607 27.62 -1.04 -7.84
N PRO A 608 27.42 -0.56 -6.58
CA PRO A 608 28.30 -0.89 -5.47
C PRO A 608 28.46 -2.42 -5.33
N PHE A 609 29.70 -2.88 -5.29
CA PHE A 609 30.02 -4.31 -5.26
C PHE A 609 30.41 -4.78 -3.85
N ILE A 610 29.80 -5.86 -3.37
CA ILE A 610 30.03 -6.46 -2.05
C ILE A 610 30.87 -7.73 -2.20
N ILE A 611 32.01 -7.81 -1.50
CA ILE A 611 32.79 -9.05 -1.40
C ILE A 611 32.50 -9.75 -0.07
N LYS A 612 31.94 -10.96 -0.14
CA LYS A 612 31.51 -11.74 1.03
C LYS A 612 32.36 -12.98 1.27
N GLY A 613 32.57 -13.35 2.52
CA GLY A 613 33.43 -14.49 2.86
C GLY A 613 34.84 -14.07 3.28
N ILE A 614 35.00 -12.79 3.65
CA ILE A 614 36.24 -12.26 4.18
C ILE A 614 36.45 -12.78 5.60
N PHE A 615 37.63 -13.35 5.88
CA PHE A 615 37.96 -13.87 7.22
C PHE A 615 39.40 -13.59 7.64
N SER A 616 40.14 -12.84 6.83
CA SER A 616 41.54 -12.43 7.06
C SER A 616 41.69 -10.92 6.78
N VAL A 617 42.70 -10.31 7.38
CA VAL A 617 43.04 -8.89 7.11
C VAL A 617 43.53 -8.74 5.67
N GLU A 618 44.33 -9.70 5.20
CA GLU A 618 44.95 -9.69 3.89
C GLU A 618 43.90 -9.71 2.78
N ASP A 619 42.87 -10.56 2.90
CA ASP A 619 41.80 -10.60 1.90
C ASP A 619 40.89 -9.38 2.00
N ALA A 620 40.69 -8.82 3.19
CA ALA A 620 39.95 -7.58 3.38
C ALA A 620 40.63 -6.41 2.63
N LEU A 621 41.95 -6.27 2.77
CA LEU A 621 42.73 -5.25 2.07
C LEU A 621 42.73 -5.48 0.56
N ARG A 622 42.90 -6.71 0.10
CA ARG A 622 42.83 -7.05 -1.33
C ARG A 622 41.45 -6.77 -1.93
N ALA A 623 40.38 -7.03 -1.19
CA ALA A 623 39.02 -6.74 -1.62
C ALA A 623 38.79 -5.23 -1.79
N VAL A 624 39.27 -4.44 -0.83
CA VAL A 624 39.21 -2.97 -0.89
C VAL A 624 40.05 -2.44 -2.05
N GLU A 625 41.28 -2.93 -2.23
CA GLU A 625 42.16 -2.55 -3.35
C GLU A 625 41.56 -2.91 -4.72
N ALA A 626 40.82 -4.01 -4.80
CA ALA A 626 40.08 -4.41 -6.00
C ALA A 626 38.85 -3.52 -6.29
N GLY A 627 38.45 -2.65 -5.36
CA GLY A 627 37.35 -1.70 -5.52
C GLY A 627 36.03 -2.11 -4.86
N ALA A 628 36.04 -3.05 -3.91
CA ALA A 628 34.83 -3.42 -3.19
C ALA A 628 34.25 -2.22 -2.42
N ALA A 629 32.96 -1.96 -2.62
CA ALA A 629 32.24 -0.90 -1.93
C ALA A 629 31.86 -1.28 -0.48
N ALA A 630 31.77 -2.58 -0.21
CA ALA A 630 31.70 -3.14 1.13
C ALA A 630 32.38 -4.51 1.19
N ILE A 631 32.94 -4.82 2.36
CA ILE A 631 33.42 -6.16 2.69
C ILE A 631 32.44 -6.83 3.66
N TYR A 632 32.28 -8.14 3.52
CA TYR A 632 31.35 -8.91 4.33
C TYR A 632 32.07 -10.08 4.99
N VAL A 633 32.29 -9.93 6.30
CA VAL A 633 32.90 -10.91 7.19
C VAL A 633 31.92 -12.04 7.47
N SER A 634 32.20 -13.20 6.90
CA SER A 634 31.32 -14.36 6.95
C SER A 634 32.12 -15.63 6.74
N ASN A 635 31.69 -16.73 7.37
CA ASN A 635 32.10 -18.09 7.03
C ASN A 635 30.88 -18.96 6.66
N HIS A 636 29.81 -18.31 6.16
CA HIS A 636 28.49 -18.88 5.90
C HIS A 636 27.88 -19.62 7.11
N GLY A 637 28.11 -19.11 8.32
CA GLY A 637 27.66 -19.79 9.54
C GLY A 637 28.36 -21.14 9.76
N GLY A 638 29.64 -21.25 9.40
CA GLY A 638 30.44 -22.47 9.57
C GLY A 638 30.16 -23.56 8.51
N ARG A 639 29.69 -23.17 7.33
CA ARG A 639 29.39 -24.10 6.22
C ARG A 639 30.55 -24.32 5.26
N VAL A 640 31.48 -23.36 5.19
CA VAL A 640 32.62 -23.38 4.25
C VAL A 640 33.61 -24.47 4.66
N MET A 641 34.12 -24.37 5.88
CA MET A 641 35.18 -25.21 6.43
C MET A 641 34.97 -25.35 7.93
N ASP A 642 35.26 -26.54 8.47
CA ASP A 642 35.24 -26.77 9.91
C ASP A 642 36.51 -26.18 10.57
N TYR A 643 36.54 -26.04 11.90
CA TYR A 643 37.67 -25.46 12.65
C TYR A 643 38.04 -23.99 12.36
N MET A 644 37.13 -23.21 11.77
CA MET A 644 37.34 -21.75 11.59
C MET A 644 37.05 -20.99 12.90
N PRO A 645 37.70 -19.82 13.13
CA PRO A 645 37.32 -18.92 14.23
C PRO A 645 35.88 -18.39 14.08
N GLY A 646 35.36 -17.73 15.12
CA GLY A 646 34.09 -17.00 15.03
C GLY A 646 34.26 -15.67 14.32
N ALA A 647 33.20 -15.19 13.65
CA ALA A 647 33.26 -13.94 12.89
C ALA A 647 33.65 -12.71 13.75
N LEU A 648 33.20 -12.65 15.01
CA LEU A 648 33.58 -11.57 15.93
C LEU A 648 34.99 -11.72 16.52
N ASP A 649 35.66 -12.85 16.33
CA ASP A 649 37.06 -13.01 16.73
C ASP A 649 38.00 -12.30 15.73
N VAL A 650 37.61 -12.22 14.45
CA VAL A 650 38.42 -11.63 13.38
C VAL A 650 38.02 -10.20 13.04
N LEU A 651 36.75 -9.83 13.25
CA LEU A 651 36.19 -8.53 12.88
C LEU A 651 36.98 -7.32 13.43
N PRO A 652 37.36 -7.24 14.72
CA PRO A 652 38.05 -6.05 15.23
C PRO A 652 39.38 -5.76 14.53
N LYS A 653 40.16 -6.81 14.23
CA LYS A 653 41.44 -6.68 13.51
C LYS A 653 41.24 -6.24 12.06
N ILE A 654 40.19 -6.75 11.40
CA ILE A 654 39.82 -6.32 10.05
C ILE A 654 39.46 -4.83 10.07
N ARG A 655 38.55 -4.41 10.98
CA ARG A 655 38.14 -3.00 11.11
C ARG A 655 39.33 -2.08 11.35
N GLU A 656 40.24 -2.45 12.25
CA GLU A 656 41.44 -1.67 12.53
C GLU A 656 42.26 -1.37 11.26
N LYS A 657 42.39 -2.36 10.36
CA LYS A 657 43.25 -2.27 9.18
C LYS A 657 42.58 -1.66 7.95
N VAL A 658 41.28 -1.87 7.75
CA VAL A 658 40.55 -1.29 6.61
C VAL A 658 40.02 0.12 6.87
N GLY A 659 40.04 0.59 8.13
CA GLY A 659 39.59 1.92 8.51
C GLY A 659 38.07 2.05 8.59
N LYS A 660 37.57 3.28 8.82
CA LYS A 660 36.14 3.58 9.03
C LYS A 660 35.35 3.83 7.74
N GLU A 661 36.03 4.22 6.66
CA GLU A 661 35.38 4.57 5.39
C GLU A 661 34.83 3.35 4.64
N VAL A 662 35.43 2.18 4.85
CA VAL A 662 34.97 0.93 4.24
C VAL A 662 33.80 0.38 5.02
N LYS A 663 32.66 0.18 4.34
CA LYS A 663 31.49 -0.47 4.95
C LYS A 663 31.78 -1.95 5.23
N ILE A 664 31.54 -2.39 6.47
CA ILE A 664 31.70 -3.78 6.90
C ILE A 664 30.34 -4.36 7.29
N ILE A 665 30.00 -5.47 6.65
CA ILE A 665 28.88 -6.33 7.03
C ILE A 665 29.45 -7.52 7.79
N VAL A 666 28.79 -7.96 8.86
CA VAL A 666 29.15 -9.21 9.57
C VAL A 666 27.95 -10.13 9.68
N ASP A 667 28.17 -11.43 9.50
CA ASP A 667 27.25 -12.48 9.94
C ASP A 667 28.01 -13.57 10.70
N GLY A 668 27.32 -14.67 11.03
CA GLY A 668 27.95 -15.81 11.69
C GLY A 668 27.47 -15.95 13.14
N GLY A 669 26.18 -16.25 13.30
CA GLY A 669 25.64 -16.73 14.58
C GLY A 669 24.57 -15.86 15.20
N PHE A 670 24.46 -14.58 14.82
CA PHE A 670 23.50 -13.59 15.36
C PHE A 670 22.05 -14.10 15.40
N ARG A 671 21.37 -13.90 16.55
CA ARG A 671 20.00 -14.35 16.81
C ARG A 671 19.07 -13.27 17.33
N GLU A 672 19.62 -12.36 18.13
CA GLU A 672 18.88 -11.40 18.96
C GLU A 672 19.43 -9.98 18.73
N GLY A 673 18.65 -8.95 19.07
CA GLY A 673 19.07 -7.54 18.93
C GLY A 673 20.29 -7.20 19.79
N ILE A 674 20.50 -7.91 20.91
CA ILE A 674 21.70 -7.75 21.72
C ILE A 674 22.96 -8.28 21.02
N ASP A 675 22.82 -9.31 20.18
CA ASP A 675 23.94 -9.79 19.36
C ASP A 675 24.30 -8.75 18.30
N ILE A 676 23.28 -8.11 17.72
CA ILE A 676 23.45 -7.03 16.74
C ILE A 676 24.25 -5.89 17.35
N TYR A 677 23.89 -5.44 18.56
CA TYR A 677 24.64 -4.42 19.30
C TYR A 677 26.12 -4.79 19.41
N LYS A 678 26.43 -6.03 19.80
CA LYS A 678 27.83 -6.50 19.94
C LYS A 678 28.60 -6.47 18.63
N GLY A 679 27.96 -6.85 17.53
CA GLY A 679 28.56 -6.78 16.19
C GLY A 679 28.91 -5.35 15.80
N LEU A 680 27.99 -4.42 16.01
CA LEU A 680 28.19 -2.99 15.74
C LEU A 680 29.31 -2.42 16.63
N ALA A 681 29.26 -2.71 17.94
CA ALA A 681 30.27 -2.28 18.90
C ALA A 681 31.68 -2.76 18.53
N LEU A 682 31.81 -3.96 17.97
CA LEU A 682 33.10 -4.53 17.57
C LEU A 682 33.56 -4.12 16.17
N GLY A 683 32.83 -3.22 15.52
CA GLY A 683 33.26 -2.53 14.30
C GLY A 683 32.54 -2.93 13.04
N ALA A 684 31.39 -3.61 13.08
CA ALA A 684 30.52 -3.75 11.91
C ALA A 684 29.71 -2.46 11.70
N ASP A 685 29.42 -2.11 10.44
CA ASP A 685 28.42 -1.09 10.13
C ASP A 685 27.02 -1.70 10.02
N PHE A 686 26.95 -2.97 9.60
CA PHE A 686 25.71 -3.71 9.43
C PHE A 686 25.87 -5.15 9.90
N VAL A 687 24.81 -5.69 10.51
CA VAL A 687 24.74 -7.09 10.92
C VAL A 687 23.72 -7.82 10.05
N ALA A 688 24.17 -8.87 9.39
CA ALA A 688 23.34 -9.70 8.53
C ALA A 688 22.85 -10.96 9.27
N ILE A 689 21.54 -11.22 9.21
CA ILE A 689 20.91 -12.33 9.93
C ILE A 689 20.37 -13.36 8.94
N GLY A 690 20.89 -14.59 9.04
CA GLY A 690 20.58 -15.69 8.12
C GLY A 690 19.52 -16.65 8.63
N ARG A 691 19.93 -17.63 9.43
CA ARG A 691 19.05 -18.74 9.86
C ARG A 691 17.78 -18.28 10.60
N PRO A 692 17.79 -17.29 11.50
CA PRO A 692 16.56 -16.78 12.11
C PRO A 692 15.57 -16.21 11.08
N ALA A 693 16.05 -15.45 10.09
CA ALA A 693 15.23 -14.93 9.01
C ALA A 693 14.65 -16.07 8.15
N ALA A 694 15.46 -17.08 7.83
CA ALA A 694 14.96 -18.28 7.12
C ALA A 694 13.84 -19.00 7.89
N ILE A 695 13.97 -19.11 9.22
CA ILE A 695 12.92 -19.70 10.07
C ILE A 695 11.64 -18.86 10.01
N ALA A 696 11.78 -17.54 10.11
CA ALA A 696 10.67 -16.62 10.06
C ALA A 696 9.90 -16.68 8.74
N VAL A 697 10.61 -16.67 7.61
CA VAL A 697 10.02 -16.73 6.27
C VAL A 697 9.39 -18.09 5.99
N ILE A 698 10.05 -19.21 6.30
CA ILE A 698 9.47 -20.54 6.08
C ILE A 698 8.20 -20.73 6.92
N GLY A 699 8.22 -20.26 8.17
CA GLY A 699 7.11 -20.38 9.10
C GLY A 699 5.92 -19.46 8.82
N GLY A 700 6.17 -18.22 8.37
CA GLY A 700 5.16 -17.17 8.30
C GLY A 700 5.22 -16.24 7.08
N GLY A 701 6.07 -16.51 6.08
CA GLY A 701 6.27 -15.63 4.93
C GLY A 701 6.80 -14.25 5.33
N ALA A 702 6.41 -13.22 4.58
CA ALA A 702 6.81 -11.84 4.83
C ALA A 702 6.37 -11.35 6.23
N GLN A 703 5.16 -11.71 6.68
CA GLN A 703 4.65 -11.38 8.02
C GLN A 703 5.46 -12.04 9.13
N GLY A 704 5.87 -13.30 8.92
CA GLY A 704 6.76 -13.99 9.86
C GLY A 704 8.09 -13.26 10.03
N LEU A 705 8.67 -12.78 8.93
CA LEU A 705 9.90 -11.99 8.94
C LEU A 705 9.71 -10.63 9.62
N GLU A 706 8.62 -9.92 9.34
CA GLU A 706 8.26 -8.64 9.99
C GLU A 706 8.12 -8.77 11.51
N LEU A 707 7.48 -9.83 12.00
CA LEU A 707 7.39 -10.10 13.43
C LEU A 707 8.76 -10.32 14.06
N GLN A 708 9.62 -11.08 13.37
CA GLN A 708 10.94 -11.41 13.89
C GLN A 708 11.90 -10.20 13.87
N THR A 709 11.81 -9.34 12.86
CA THR A 709 12.62 -8.11 12.77
C THR A 709 12.17 -7.08 13.81
N ARG A 710 10.88 -7.02 14.14
CA ARG A 710 10.36 -6.18 15.23
C ARG A 710 11.02 -6.51 16.56
N GLU A 711 11.17 -7.79 16.90
CA GLU A 711 11.87 -8.21 18.12
C GLU A 711 13.34 -7.79 18.11
N TRP A 712 14.06 -7.99 16.99
CA TRP A 712 15.46 -7.56 16.88
C TRP A 712 15.63 -6.05 17.07
N LYS A 713 14.74 -5.26 16.47
CA LYS A 713 14.74 -3.79 16.62
C LYS A 713 14.42 -3.39 18.06
N LEU A 714 13.46 -4.05 18.70
CA LEU A 714 13.09 -3.77 20.09
C LEU A 714 14.27 -4.05 21.04
N GLU A 715 14.90 -5.22 20.92
CA GLU A 715 16.04 -5.62 21.74
C GLU A 715 17.27 -4.73 21.49
N LEU A 716 17.54 -4.36 20.23
CA LEU A 716 18.62 -3.42 19.88
C LEU A 716 18.37 -2.03 20.46
N SER A 717 17.14 -1.51 20.29
CA SER A 717 16.71 -0.23 20.85
C SER A 717 16.86 -0.21 22.38
N GLN A 718 16.45 -1.28 23.04
CA GLN A 718 16.61 -1.45 24.49
C GLN A 718 18.09 -1.46 24.89
N ALA A 719 18.94 -2.19 24.17
CA ALA A 719 20.38 -2.22 24.44
C ALA A 719 21.02 -0.83 24.30
N MET A 720 20.67 -0.10 23.24
CA MET A 720 21.14 1.27 23.00
C MET A 720 20.70 2.21 24.12
N LEU A 721 19.43 2.14 24.52
CA LEU A 721 18.91 2.96 25.61
C LEU A 721 19.61 2.65 26.94
N LEU A 722 19.82 1.38 27.28
CA LEU A 722 20.47 0.95 28.52
C LEU A 722 21.99 1.19 28.54
N THR A 723 22.58 1.61 27.43
CA THR A 723 24.01 1.93 27.31
C THR A 723 24.26 3.40 27.03
N GLY A 724 23.20 4.23 26.96
CA GLY A 724 23.29 5.65 26.68
C GLY A 724 23.68 5.99 25.23
N CYS A 725 23.39 5.11 24.28
CA CYS A 725 23.62 5.34 22.85
C CYS A 725 22.33 5.91 22.22
N GLU A 726 22.35 7.18 21.79
CA GLU A 726 21.20 7.80 21.11
C GLU A 726 21.12 7.36 19.65
N LYS A 727 22.27 7.24 19.00
CA LYS A 727 22.41 6.85 17.59
C LYS A 727 23.24 5.57 17.49
N VAL A 728 23.07 4.84 16.38
CA VAL A 728 23.88 3.64 16.07
C VAL A 728 25.39 3.95 16.11
N THR A 729 25.78 5.14 15.69
CA THR A 729 27.18 5.61 15.70
C THR A 729 27.78 5.78 17.09
N ASP A 730 26.95 5.83 18.13
CA ASP A 730 27.40 5.97 19.52
C ASP A 730 27.78 4.60 20.12
N ILE A 731 27.36 3.51 19.48
CA ILE A 731 27.66 2.14 19.92
C ILE A 731 29.16 1.92 19.84
N SER A 732 29.74 1.44 20.95
CA SER A 732 31.18 1.22 21.05
C SER A 732 31.53 0.04 21.96
N PRO A 733 32.76 -0.48 21.91
CA PRO A 733 33.20 -1.57 22.79
C PRO A 733 33.15 -1.24 24.29
N LYS A 734 32.99 0.04 24.69
CA LYS A 734 33.00 0.46 26.09
C LYS A 734 31.89 -0.19 26.93
N SER A 735 30.77 -0.53 26.29
CA SER A 735 29.64 -1.20 26.92
C SER A 735 29.75 -2.73 26.90
N LEU A 736 30.90 -3.27 26.48
CA LEU A 736 31.15 -4.72 26.42
C LEU A 736 32.14 -5.16 27.49
N TYR A 737 31.82 -6.28 28.15
CA TYR A 737 32.71 -7.00 29.05
C TYR A 737 33.09 -8.33 28.41
N LEU A 738 34.39 -8.61 28.29
CA LEU A 738 34.88 -9.92 27.83
C LEU A 738 34.91 -10.87 29.03
N ALA A 739 34.01 -11.85 29.05
CA ALA A 739 33.77 -12.76 30.17
C ALA A 739 34.71 -13.97 30.21
#